data_AF-A0A9W8N3S0-F1
#
_entry.id   AF-A0A9W8N3S0-F1
#
_cell.length_a   1.000
_cell.length_b   1.000
_cell.length_c   1.000
_cell.angle_alpha   90.00
_cell.angle_beta   90.00
_cell.angle_gamma   90.00
#
_symmetry.space_group_name_H-M   'P 1'
#
loop_
_entity.id
_entity.type
_entity.pdbx_description
1 polymer ?
#
loop_
_entity_poly.entity_id
_entity_poly.type
_entity_poly.pdbx_seq_one_letter_code
_entity_poly.pdbx_strand_id
1 'polypeptide(L)'
;MVATHEAEIAALRNHHDLLCTLFWAAPSELRPSVQSIEGLVAIRSSHKEACLISLRAWSRLSRFVVSTCEDISSYKPLADWQRNISQQVLEQLLSVESEVSQQLLGMSAEACGNITQEQRNAVIRKNKRVAMDLLHFSMRAFLDTIRHTRTLSAASFVLNNYPLEQILTRLSFSSTNSDWGILQVALDIIGYFLDRIDKFASAEPLHVGQSWHEEDAIMLLERKFSSPLMSVVRDVINLKSQNTGSGQVGDREVCVEEAVILAGRIGACLIHARLARLRQFFQAGKYHLFQDISKPTVSSARRHVALFLATMADRGVTDFKDIRFTPLDLFLAEITKPLDYLAYENRLAMSFKRLGEAYLESAVIEVGNTPDYGSNRDLFSYTITSMRNAMLRANMDQKPQLQNTFSKALRLTMDRMKADLKSMTLNSPEHLNYVKFVRLIISRIRSQDLCPVDSFFYQISPEYSPSKEDPRLQTAGILSWGLKLEEGESKAISGLFYLLFPSFKIALSNGELANEVTILMEGMKNGHVFDFTLSIMLPAIIRTAAQKNEGCYLLETYIDAIDARLSISCVHQKISGDLMKDILAMYKMVLRAAEDMQTRSWGPLCTGDISSLVVMMKLLNILSPSVTAYLINEPGSPTAKDFVRVLGDIGDFAGPAETYLSDLVESRWPHIDGPDASCLFKGLGLLDPEAKLRNDEHVDRFSSHMVQDINNNWVSNATTITVKAPARSQRPSATQSGQGTPLHDRGFNKVLPALREQMRTWNRAHGIITNTASDGALMDENFF
;
A
#
# COMPACT_ATOMS: atom_id res chain seq x y z
N MET A 1 35.55 31.32 -51.00
CA MET A 1 34.63 32.13 -50.16
C MET A 1 34.56 31.69 -48.69
N VAL A 2 35.09 30.54 -48.27
CA VAL A 2 35.08 30.13 -46.85
C VAL A 2 36.14 30.87 -46.00
N ALA A 3 37.31 31.15 -46.58
CA ALA A 3 38.42 31.81 -45.86
C ALA A 3 38.14 33.27 -45.44
N THR A 4 37.26 33.99 -46.15
CA THR A 4 36.90 35.38 -45.80
C THR A 4 35.98 35.44 -44.59
N HIS A 5 35.08 34.47 -44.44
CA HIS A 5 34.15 34.42 -43.31
C HIS A 5 34.86 34.07 -41.99
N GLU A 6 35.84 33.16 -42.02
CA GLU A 6 36.63 32.82 -40.83
C GLU A 6 37.53 33.97 -40.37
N ALA A 7 38.14 34.71 -41.30
CA ALA A 7 38.96 35.88 -41.00
C ALA A 7 38.13 37.01 -40.37
N GLU A 8 36.90 37.24 -40.86
CA GLU A 8 35.96 38.22 -40.30
C GLU A 8 35.51 37.85 -38.88
N ILE A 9 35.21 36.56 -38.63
CA ILE A 9 34.87 36.07 -37.28
C ILE A 9 36.05 36.21 -36.33
N ALA A 10 37.27 35.91 -36.78
CA ALA A 10 38.49 36.08 -35.98
C ALA A 10 38.76 37.55 -35.64
N ALA A 11 38.59 38.46 -36.62
CA ALA A 11 38.74 39.89 -36.40
C ALA A 11 37.71 40.43 -35.38
N LEU A 12 36.44 40.01 -35.51
CA LEU A 12 35.38 40.36 -34.55
C LEU A 12 35.71 39.86 -33.13
N ARG A 13 36.20 38.62 -33.01
CA ARG A 13 36.62 38.06 -31.72
C ARG A 13 37.75 38.86 -31.10
N ASN A 14 38.79 39.19 -31.88
CA ASN A 14 39.90 40.01 -31.40
C ASN A 14 39.43 41.39 -30.93
N HIS A 15 38.47 42.00 -31.64
CA HIS A 15 37.93 43.29 -31.29
C HIS A 15 37.14 43.25 -29.96
N HIS A 16 36.28 42.24 -29.77
CA HIS A 16 35.62 42.01 -28.49
C HIS A 16 36.61 41.72 -27.37
N ASP A 17 37.61 40.85 -27.59
CA ASP A 17 38.61 40.50 -26.58
C ASP A 17 39.44 41.72 -26.15
N LEU A 18 39.81 42.61 -27.09
CA LEU A 18 40.50 43.87 -26.79
C LEU A 18 39.63 44.80 -25.93
N LEU A 19 38.39 45.05 -26.34
CA LEU A 19 37.49 45.93 -25.58
C LEU A 19 37.14 45.36 -24.20
N CYS A 20 36.92 44.05 -24.09
CA CYS A 20 36.72 43.39 -22.81
C CYS A 20 37.95 43.51 -21.90
N THR A 21 39.15 43.37 -22.46
CA THR A 21 40.42 43.52 -21.71
C THR A 21 40.59 44.97 -21.23
N LEU A 22 40.29 45.96 -22.08
CA LEU A 22 40.33 47.37 -21.70
C LEU A 22 39.29 47.69 -20.63
N PHE A 23 38.08 47.17 -20.74
CA PHE A 23 37.05 47.32 -19.71
C PHE A 23 37.51 46.74 -18.36
N TRP A 24 38.16 45.59 -18.39
CA TRP A 24 38.67 44.93 -17.21
C TRP A 24 39.86 45.68 -16.57
N ALA A 25 40.80 46.16 -17.39
CA ALA A 25 42.03 46.80 -16.92
C ALA A 25 41.85 48.29 -16.54
N ALA A 26 40.84 48.97 -17.09
CA ALA A 26 40.62 50.40 -16.83
C ALA A 26 39.87 50.64 -15.49
N PRO A 27 40.20 51.74 -14.78
CA PRO A 27 39.38 52.26 -13.68
C PRO A 27 37.94 52.52 -14.12
N SER A 28 36.97 52.46 -13.20
CA SER A 28 35.53 52.57 -13.47
C SER A 28 35.14 53.76 -14.34
N GLU A 29 35.84 54.90 -14.19
CA GLU A 29 35.54 56.15 -14.89
C GLU A 29 36.05 56.17 -16.35
N LEU A 30 37.00 55.29 -16.69
CA LEU A 30 37.67 55.23 -18.00
C LEU A 30 37.34 53.99 -18.81
N ARG A 31 36.39 53.17 -18.34
CA ARG A 31 36.01 51.94 -19.04
C ARG A 31 35.34 52.26 -20.38
N PRO A 32 35.58 51.45 -21.42
CA PRO A 32 34.80 51.52 -22.66
C PRO A 32 33.30 51.37 -22.36
N SER A 33 32.46 52.11 -23.08
CA SER A 33 31.02 52.00 -22.93
C SER A 33 30.54 50.59 -23.31
N VAL A 34 29.72 49.98 -22.44
CA VAL A 34 29.09 48.68 -22.70
C VAL A 34 28.28 48.70 -24.00
N GLN A 35 27.63 49.82 -24.33
CA GLN A 35 26.87 49.98 -25.57
C GLN A 35 27.76 49.91 -26.82
N SER A 36 28.99 50.42 -26.74
CA SER A 36 29.96 50.33 -27.83
C SER A 36 30.44 48.90 -28.05
N ILE A 37 30.50 48.10 -26.99
CA ILE A 37 30.84 46.66 -27.06
C ILE A 37 29.65 45.86 -27.60
N GLU A 38 28.43 46.14 -27.13
CA GLU A 38 27.18 45.53 -27.62
C GLU A 38 26.97 45.77 -29.11
N GLY A 39 27.18 47.02 -29.57
CA GLY A 39 26.89 47.47 -30.94
C GLY A 39 27.76 46.86 -32.04
N LEU A 40 28.76 46.03 -31.71
CA LEU A 40 29.61 45.35 -32.68
C LEU A 40 28.88 44.24 -33.46
N VAL A 41 27.79 43.72 -32.92
CA VAL A 41 27.02 42.62 -33.52
C VAL A 41 25.54 42.94 -33.54
N ALA A 42 24.94 42.94 -34.72
CA ALA A 42 23.50 43.07 -34.89
C ALA A 42 22.83 41.69 -34.82
N ILE A 43 22.18 41.36 -33.71
CA ILE A 43 21.67 40.00 -33.40
C ILE A 43 20.73 39.44 -34.48
N ARG A 44 19.85 40.27 -35.06
CA ARG A 44 18.86 39.82 -36.06
C ARG A 44 19.45 39.43 -37.42
N SER A 45 20.58 40.02 -37.79
CA SER A 45 21.16 39.87 -39.14
C SER A 45 22.51 39.16 -39.15
N SER A 46 23.12 38.94 -37.98
CA SER A 46 24.45 38.36 -37.87
C SER A 46 24.44 36.83 -37.89
N HIS A 47 25.56 36.24 -38.30
CA HIS A 47 25.76 34.79 -38.24
C HIS A 47 25.78 34.28 -36.79
N LYS A 48 25.35 33.03 -36.56
CA LYS A 48 25.28 32.40 -35.23
C LYS A 48 26.57 32.59 -34.41
N GLU A 49 27.74 32.38 -35.02
CA GLU A 49 29.02 32.49 -34.30
C GLU A 49 29.34 33.92 -33.87
N ALA A 50 28.95 34.94 -34.65
CA ALA A 50 29.11 36.34 -34.26
C ALA A 50 28.24 36.67 -33.04
N CYS A 51 26.98 36.19 -33.02
CA CYS A 51 26.11 36.31 -31.85
C CYS A 51 26.67 35.60 -30.62
N LEU A 52 27.28 34.41 -30.79
CA LEU A 52 27.94 33.69 -29.70
C LEU A 52 29.18 34.41 -29.17
N ILE A 53 29.97 35.06 -30.02
CA ILE A 53 31.10 35.91 -29.58
C ILE A 53 30.59 37.06 -28.71
N SER A 54 29.54 37.75 -29.16
CA SER A 54 28.90 38.84 -28.41
C SER A 54 28.36 38.36 -27.05
N LEU A 55 27.66 37.22 -27.00
CA LEU A 55 27.17 36.62 -25.76
C LEU A 55 28.30 36.16 -24.81
N ARG A 56 29.42 35.65 -25.34
CA ARG A 56 30.62 35.31 -24.54
C ARG A 56 31.26 36.57 -23.94
N ALA A 57 31.33 37.66 -24.70
CA ALA A 57 31.84 38.95 -24.23
C ALA A 57 30.96 39.49 -23.10
N TRP A 58 29.64 39.50 -23.30
CA TRP A 58 28.66 39.83 -22.25
C TRP A 58 28.88 39.00 -20.99
N SER A 59 28.95 37.67 -21.13
CA SER A 59 29.10 36.76 -19.99
C SER A 59 30.37 37.02 -19.18
N ARG A 60 31.50 37.30 -19.83
CA ARG A 60 32.77 37.62 -19.15
C ARG A 60 32.68 38.94 -18.38
N LEU A 61 32.14 39.98 -19.01
CA LEU A 61 31.97 41.30 -18.40
C LEU A 61 30.99 41.26 -17.22
N SER A 62 29.86 40.58 -17.40
CA SER A 62 28.85 40.39 -16.36
C SER A 62 29.39 39.66 -15.14
N ARG A 63 30.13 38.55 -15.33
CA ARG A 63 30.80 37.87 -14.21
C ARG A 63 31.76 38.78 -13.48
N PHE A 64 32.59 39.54 -14.21
CA PHE A 64 33.54 40.47 -13.61
C PHE A 64 32.83 41.49 -12.72
N VAL A 65 31.89 42.27 -13.27
CA VAL A 65 31.17 43.33 -12.54
C VAL A 65 30.40 42.78 -11.33
N VAL A 66 29.74 41.63 -11.48
CA VAL A 66 29.00 41.00 -10.37
C VAL A 66 29.93 40.45 -9.28
N SER A 67 31.10 39.93 -9.67
CA SER A 67 32.07 39.35 -8.73
C SER A 67 32.90 40.38 -7.98
N THR A 68 33.12 41.57 -8.54
CA THR A 68 33.91 42.66 -7.92
C THR A 68 33.12 43.46 -6.88
N CYS A 69 31.80 43.23 -6.76
CA CYS A 69 30.90 44.00 -5.88
C CYS A 69 30.96 45.51 -6.14
N GLU A 70 31.14 45.90 -7.40
CA GLU A 70 30.91 47.28 -7.82
C GLU A 70 29.45 47.68 -7.58
N ASP A 71 29.18 48.99 -7.53
CA ASP A 71 27.82 49.48 -7.33
C ASP A 71 26.86 48.80 -8.32
N ILE A 72 25.70 48.38 -7.83
CA ILE A 72 24.69 47.61 -8.56
C ILE A 72 24.27 48.36 -9.85
N SER A 73 24.36 49.69 -9.85
CA SER A 73 24.14 50.54 -11.03
C SER A 73 25.06 50.21 -12.22
N SER A 74 26.28 49.72 -11.95
CA SER A 74 27.28 49.34 -12.96
C SER A 74 26.87 48.09 -13.75
N TYR A 75 25.99 47.25 -13.19
CA TYR A 75 25.45 46.08 -13.87
C TYR A 75 24.28 46.43 -14.82
N LYS A 76 23.62 47.58 -14.63
CA LYS A 76 22.42 47.95 -15.40
C LYS A 76 22.63 47.94 -16.93
N PRO A 77 23.72 48.49 -17.49
CA PRO A 77 23.95 48.40 -18.94
C PRO A 77 24.12 46.96 -19.45
N LEU A 78 24.72 46.07 -18.65
CA LEU A 78 24.88 44.65 -18.98
C LEU A 78 23.54 43.90 -18.89
N ALA A 79 22.70 44.28 -17.93
CA ALA A 79 21.34 43.77 -17.80
C ALA A 79 20.46 44.17 -19.01
N ASP A 80 20.55 45.43 -19.46
CA ASP A 80 19.85 45.93 -20.64
C ASP A 80 20.35 45.24 -21.93
N TRP A 81 21.66 45.04 -22.07
CA TRP A 81 22.24 44.26 -23.18
C TRP A 81 21.68 42.82 -23.22
N GLN A 82 21.65 42.13 -22.08
CA GLN A 82 21.09 40.77 -22.00
C GLN A 82 19.60 40.74 -22.37
N ARG A 83 18.82 41.70 -21.87
CA ARG A 83 17.40 41.86 -22.19
C ARG A 83 17.21 42.02 -23.69
N ASN A 84 17.96 42.92 -24.32
CA ASN A 84 17.88 43.19 -25.75
C ASN A 84 18.17 41.94 -26.59
N ILE A 85 19.26 41.21 -26.29
CA ILE A 85 19.58 39.98 -27.01
C ILE A 85 18.46 38.96 -26.84
N SER A 86 18.03 38.71 -25.60
CA SER A 86 17.06 37.66 -25.31
C SER A 86 15.70 37.95 -25.95
N GLN A 87 15.27 39.22 -25.94
CA GLN A 87 14.05 39.65 -26.60
C GLN A 87 14.14 39.46 -28.12
N GLN A 88 15.24 39.89 -28.75
CA GLN A 88 15.42 39.75 -30.20
C GLN A 88 15.46 38.29 -30.64
N VAL A 89 16.19 37.43 -29.91
CA VAL A 89 16.26 35.99 -30.19
C VAL A 89 14.91 35.31 -29.99
N LEU A 90 14.17 35.67 -28.93
CA LEU A 90 12.85 35.11 -28.67
C LEU A 90 11.82 35.53 -29.71
N GLU A 91 11.83 36.80 -30.12
CA GLU A 91 10.97 37.29 -31.20
C GLU A 91 11.27 36.55 -32.50
N GLN A 92 12.55 36.41 -32.86
CA GLN A 92 12.98 35.64 -34.03
C GLN A 92 12.49 34.19 -33.96
N LEU A 93 12.58 33.54 -32.80
CA LEU A 93 12.10 32.16 -32.60
C LEU A 93 10.59 32.03 -32.84
N LEU A 94 9.82 33.01 -32.37
CA LEU A 94 8.35 33.00 -32.49
C LEU A 94 7.85 33.44 -33.87
N SER A 95 8.63 34.25 -34.60
CA SER A 95 8.26 34.78 -35.93
C SER A 95 8.75 33.95 -37.12
N VAL A 96 9.60 32.92 -36.91
CA VAL A 96 10.21 32.14 -38.02
C VAL A 96 9.18 31.67 -39.06
N GLU A 97 8.03 31.15 -38.62
CA GLU A 97 7.03 30.59 -39.54
C GLU A 97 6.37 31.66 -40.39
N SER A 98 6.00 32.79 -39.78
CA SER A 98 5.44 33.95 -40.49
C SER A 98 6.46 34.57 -41.45
N GLU A 99 7.72 34.70 -41.03
CA GLU A 99 8.79 35.29 -41.83
C GLU A 99 9.12 34.42 -43.06
N VAL A 100 9.26 33.11 -42.87
CA VAL A 100 9.50 32.18 -43.98
C VAL A 100 8.31 32.18 -44.95
N SER A 101 7.08 32.22 -44.42
CA SER A 101 5.87 32.29 -45.26
C SER A 101 5.78 33.59 -46.05
N GLN A 102 6.13 34.73 -45.43
CA GLN A 102 6.13 36.04 -46.08
C GLN A 102 7.23 36.14 -47.15
N GLN A 103 8.42 35.60 -46.88
CA GLN A 103 9.50 35.51 -47.87
C GLN A 103 9.08 34.70 -49.09
N LEU A 104 8.38 33.58 -48.88
CA LEU A 104 7.85 32.74 -49.96
C LEU A 104 6.77 33.43 -50.79
N LEU A 105 5.89 34.22 -50.17
CA LEU A 105 4.87 35.02 -50.87
C LEU A 105 5.48 36.16 -51.68
N GLY A 106 6.67 36.65 -51.31
CA GLY A 106 7.40 37.68 -52.04
C GLY A 106 8.24 37.17 -53.22
N MET A 107 8.32 35.85 -53.45
CA MET A 107 9.08 35.26 -54.55
C MET A 107 8.25 35.20 -55.85
N SER A 108 8.93 35.21 -57.00
CA SER A 108 8.25 35.06 -58.31
C SER A 108 7.53 33.71 -58.43
N ALA A 109 6.47 33.64 -59.23
CA ALA A 109 5.64 32.45 -59.38
C ALA A 109 6.44 31.19 -59.82
N GLU A 110 7.48 31.36 -60.64
CA GLU A 110 8.38 30.29 -61.08
C GLU A 110 9.32 29.79 -59.98
N ALA A 111 9.79 30.68 -59.10
CA ALA A 111 10.66 30.31 -57.98
C ALA A 111 9.87 29.69 -56.82
N CYS A 112 8.61 30.09 -56.63
CA CYS A 112 7.72 29.57 -55.60
C CYS A 112 7.20 28.15 -55.93
N GLY A 113 6.93 27.86 -57.22
CA GLY A 113 6.45 26.56 -57.68
C GLY A 113 7.42 25.39 -57.47
N ASN A 114 8.73 25.69 -57.33
CA ASN A 114 9.78 24.68 -57.13
C ASN A 114 10.07 24.35 -55.65
N ILE A 115 9.49 25.07 -54.70
CA ILE A 115 9.76 24.88 -53.27
C ILE A 115 8.71 23.95 -52.66
N THR A 116 9.14 22.76 -52.26
CA THR A 116 8.23 21.79 -51.63
C THR A 116 7.92 22.18 -50.18
N GLN A 117 6.78 21.71 -49.68
CA GLN A 117 6.40 21.89 -48.26
C GLN A 117 7.44 21.29 -47.30
N GLU A 118 8.14 20.23 -47.72
CA GLU A 118 9.24 19.64 -46.95
C GLU A 118 10.45 20.56 -46.84
N GLN A 119 10.84 21.22 -47.94
CA GLN A 119 11.93 22.19 -47.95
C GLN A 119 11.60 23.41 -47.08
N ARG A 120 10.35 23.91 -47.15
CA ARG A 120 9.85 24.98 -46.26
C ARG A 120 10.00 24.59 -44.78
N ASN A 121 9.52 23.39 -44.42
CA ASN A 121 9.60 22.89 -43.05
C ASN A 121 11.06 22.69 -42.59
N ALA A 122 11.96 22.29 -43.49
CA ALA A 122 13.39 22.15 -43.19
C ALA A 122 14.05 23.49 -42.86
N VAL A 123 13.74 24.55 -43.63
CA VAL A 123 14.23 25.92 -43.38
C VAL A 123 13.70 26.45 -42.05
N ILE A 124 12.40 26.29 -41.78
CA ILE A 124 11.78 26.68 -40.50
C ILE A 124 12.47 25.99 -39.33
N ARG A 125 12.67 24.67 -39.41
CA ARG A 125 13.36 23.90 -38.36
C ARG A 125 14.79 24.36 -38.14
N LYS A 126 15.54 24.66 -39.21
CA LYS A 126 16.92 25.15 -39.12
C LYS A 126 16.98 26.52 -38.44
N ASN A 127 16.12 27.45 -38.83
CA ASN A 127 16.09 28.79 -38.24
C ASN A 127 15.64 28.77 -36.78
N LYS A 128 14.60 27.99 -36.45
CA LYS A 128 14.18 27.76 -35.06
C LYS A 128 15.32 27.19 -34.23
N ARG A 129 16.07 26.21 -34.74
CA ARG A 129 17.22 25.61 -34.04
C ARG A 129 18.32 26.63 -33.74
N VAL A 130 18.66 27.50 -34.69
CA VAL A 130 19.68 28.54 -34.46
C VAL A 130 19.24 29.50 -33.34
N ALA A 131 17.98 29.94 -33.36
CA ALA A 131 17.45 30.82 -32.31
C ALA A 131 17.39 30.11 -30.94
N MET A 132 16.97 28.84 -30.89
CA MET A 132 16.97 28.03 -29.67
C MET A 132 18.39 27.85 -29.10
N ASP A 133 19.38 27.55 -29.93
CA ASP A 133 20.78 27.40 -29.50
C ASP A 133 21.31 28.70 -28.87
N LEU A 134 21.00 29.85 -29.48
CA LEU A 134 21.39 31.16 -28.95
C LEU A 134 20.68 31.48 -27.63
N LEU A 135 19.39 31.18 -27.54
CA LEU A 135 18.61 31.39 -26.31
C LEU A 135 19.13 30.52 -25.17
N HIS A 136 19.39 29.24 -25.45
CA HIS A 136 19.95 28.30 -24.51
C HIS A 136 21.35 28.74 -24.03
N PHE A 137 22.23 29.18 -24.95
CA PHE A 137 23.54 29.72 -24.57
C PHE A 137 23.42 30.98 -23.70
N SER A 138 22.53 31.92 -24.06
CA SER A 138 22.25 33.12 -23.29
C SER A 138 21.81 32.78 -21.86
N MET A 139 20.87 31.84 -21.71
CA MET A 139 20.37 31.42 -20.39
C MET A 139 21.42 30.69 -19.56
N ARG A 140 22.29 29.87 -20.17
CA ARG A 140 23.41 29.25 -19.45
C ARG A 140 24.43 30.28 -18.98
N ALA A 141 24.75 31.26 -19.84
CA ALA A 141 25.64 32.35 -19.47
C ALA A 141 25.05 33.21 -18.33
N PHE A 142 23.73 33.35 -18.29
CA PHE A 142 23.02 34.01 -17.19
C PHE A 142 23.08 33.22 -15.89
N LEU A 143 22.78 31.91 -15.93
CA LEU A 143 22.92 31.02 -14.79
C LEU A 143 24.34 31.09 -14.20
N ASP A 144 25.34 31.11 -15.06
CA ASP A 144 26.72 31.21 -14.62
C ASP A 144 27.03 32.60 -14.02
N THR A 145 26.47 33.67 -14.56
CA THR A 145 26.62 35.03 -14.01
C THR A 145 26.00 35.15 -12.60
N ILE A 146 24.75 34.68 -12.42
CA ILE A 146 24.07 34.77 -11.12
C ILE A 146 24.79 33.95 -10.03
N ARG A 147 25.50 32.86 -10.41
CA ARG A 147 26.34 32.07 -9.51
C ARG A 147 27.50 32.86 -8.89
N HIS A 148 27.97 33.92 -9.54
CA HIS A 148 29.06 34.77 -9.03
C HIS A 148 28.59 35.88 -8.08
N THR A 149 27.28 36.03 -7.86
CA THR A 149 26.72 37.05 -6.93
C THR A 149 27.05 36.69 -5.47
N ARG A 150 27.54 37.66 -4.69
CA ARG A 150 27.90 37.43 -3.27
C ARG A 150 26.74 37.58 -2.29
N THR A 151 25.81 38.50 -2.57
CA THR A 151 24.67 38.81 -1.67
C THR A 151 23.34 38.41 -2.30
N LEU A 152 22.30 38.21 -1.47
CA LEU A 152 20.95 37.92 -1.95
C LEU A 152 20.39 39.11 -2.77
N SER A 153 20.63 40.35 -2.32
CA SER A 153 20.24 41.56 -3.05
C SER A 153 20.85 41.63 -4.46
N ALA A 154 22.13 41.31 -4.61
CA ALA A 154 22.78 41.25 -5.93
C ALA A 154 22.16 40.15 -6.81
N ALA A 155 21.86 38.98 -6.23
CA ALA A 155 21.15 37.91 -6.94
C ALA A 155 19.75 38.34 -7.38
N SER A 156 18.98 39.00 -6.51
CA SER A 156 17.64 39.54 -6.82
C SER A 156 17.69 40.57 -7.94
N PHE A 157 18.66 41.48 -7.92
CA PHE A 157 18.83 42.49 -8.97
C PHE A 157 19.19 41.86 -10.31
N VAL A 158 20.14 40.92 -10.33
CA VAL A 158 20.52 40.17 -11.54
C VAL A 158 19.34 39.36 -12.06
N LEU A 159 18.54 38.74 -11.17
CA LEU A 159 17.38 37.94 -11.53
C LEU A 159 16.19 38.76 -12.03
N ASN A 160 16.03 40.01 -11.59
CA ASN A 160 14.96 40.94 -12.00
C ASN A 160 15.08 41.40 -13.47
N ASN A 161 15.64 40.56 -14.32
CA ASN A 161 15.78 40.72 -15.74
C ASN A 161 14.69 39.94 -16.49
N TYR A 162 14.09 40.63 -17.46
CA TYR A 162 13.03 40.20 -18.36
C TYR A 162 13.17 38.82 -19.04
N PRO A 163 14.37 38.30 -19.41
CA PRO A 163 14.49 37.09 -20.24
C PRO A 163 13.82 35.83 -19.67
N LEU A 164 13.98 35.57 -18.37
CA LEU A 164 13.46 34.35 -17.74
C LEU A 164 11.92 34.37 -17.67
N GLU A 165 11.34 35.52 -17.31
CA GLU A 165 9.88 35.73 -17.29
C GLU A 165 9.26 35.47 -18.67
N GLN A 166 9.91 35.95 -19.74
CA GLN A 166 9.41 35.75 -21.10
C GLN A 166 9.50 34.30 -21.57
N ILE A 167 10.56 33.58 -21.20
CA ILE A 167 10.71 32.16 -21.53
C ILE A 167 9.57 31.35 -20.92
N LEU A 168 9.26 31.58 -19.64
CA LEU A 168 8.18 30.86 -18.95
C LEU A 168 6.78 31.27 -19.41
N THR A 169 6.62 32.49 -19.94
CA THR A 169 5.30 33.01 -20.33
C THR A 169 4.98 32.80 -21.81
N ARG A 170 5.98 32.91 -22.69
CA ARG A 170 5.78 32.93 -24.16
C ARG A 170 6.15 31.62 -24.85
N LEU A 171 6.97 30.77 -24.23
CA LEU A 171 7.25 29.46 -24.80
C LEU A 171 6.26 28.43 -24.27
N SER A 172 5.71 27.63 -25.19
CA SER A 172 4.84 26.51 -24.84
C SER A 172 5.67 25.23 -24.73
N PHE A 173 5.64 24.61 -23.55
CA PHE A 173 6.28 23.30 -23.30
C PHE A 173 5.28 22.14 -23.41
N SER A 174 4.14 22.38 -24.05
CA SER A 174 2.99 21.47 -24.13
C SER A 174 3.14 20.37 -25.20
N SER A 175 4.32 20.22 -25.82
CA SER A 175 4.57 19.25 -26.89
C SER A 175 5.75 18.34 -26.59
N THR A 176 5.75 17.12 -27.15
CA THR A 176 6.85 16.16 -27.00
C THR A 176 8.14 16.59 -27.69
N ASN A 177 8.06 17.48 -28.68
CA ASN A 177 9.20 18.03 -29.43
C ASN A 177 9.72 19.35 -28.84
N SER A 178 9.31 19.72 -27.63
CA SER A 178 9.76 20.95 -26.95
C SER A 178 11.24 20.84 -26.56
N ASP A 179 11.95 21.97 -26.52
CA ASP A 179 13.34 22.02 -26.10
C ASP A 179 13.44 22.01 -24.56
N TRP A 180 13.52 20.80 -24.01
CA TRP A 180 13.67 20.56 -22.57
C TRP A 180 14.96 21.17 -22.00
N GLY A 181 15.98 21.42 -22.83
CA GLY A 181 17.23 22.02 -22.39
C GLY A 181 17.05 23.48 -21.95
N ILE A 182 16.24 24.25 -22.68
CA ILE A 182 15.93 25.65 -22.31
C ILE A 182 15.12 25.69 -21.02
N LEU A 183 14.13 24.80 -20.88
CA LEU A 183 13.35 24.69 -19.64
C LEU A 183 14.24 24.31 -18.47
N GLN A 184 15.09 23.30 -18.62
CA GLN A 184 16.01 22.86 -17.57
C GLN A 184 16.89 24.01 -17.07
N VAL A 185 17.48 24.80 -17.97
CA VAL A 185 18.31 25.94 -17.55
C VAL A 185 17.48 27.01 -16.84
N ALA A 186 16.24 27.26 -17.28
CA ALA A 186 15.32 28.17 -16.60
C ALA A 186 14.99 27.69 -15.17
N LEU A 187 14.74 26.39 -15.01
CA LEU A 187 14.53 25.73 -13.71
C LEU A 187 15.78 25.84 -12.84
N ASP A 188 16.98 25.57 -13.38
CA ASP A 188 18.24 25.67 -12.65
C ASP A 188 18.51 27.08 -12.11
N ILE A 189 18.13 28.13 -12.86
CA ILE A 189 18.26 29.53 -12.41
C ILE A 189 17.33 29.80 -11.21
N ILE A 190 16.07 29.36 -11.29
CA ILE A 190 15.10 29.52 -10.21
C ILE A 190 15.52 28.70 -8.99
N GLY A 191 15.95 27.46 -9.19
CA GLY A 191 16.46 26.57 -8.15
C GLY A 191 17.66 27.17 -7.43
N TYR A 192 18.63 27.69 -8.18
CA TYR A 192 19.77 28.39 -7.59
C TYR A 192 19.34 29.61 -6.77
N PHE A 193 18.38 30.40 -7.26
CA PHE A 193 17.89 31.56 -6.51
C PHE A 193 17.15 31.16 -5.23
N LEU A 194 16.33 30.10 -5.27
CA LEU A 194 15.71 29.53 -4.07
C LEU A 194 16.74 29.00 -3.08
N ASP A 195 17.81 28.35 -3.53
CA ASP A 195 18.91 27.92 -2.65
C ASP A 195 19.57 29.11 -1.95
N ARG A 196 19.63 30.28 -2.60
CA ARG A 196 20.15 31.51 -2.00
C ARG A 196 19.21 32.10 -0.96
N ILE A 197 17.91 32.04 -1.18
CA ILE A 197 16.90 32.41 -0.18
C ILE A 197 16.99 31.47 1.02
N ASP A 198 17.03 30.16 0.80
CA ASP A 198 17.13 29.15 1.86
C ASP A 198 18.40 29.34 2.72
N LYS A 199 19.54 29.57 2.07
CA LYS A 199 20.82 29.84 2.75
C LYS A 199 20.79 31.14 3.55
N PHE A 200 20.08 32.16 3.05
CA PHE A 200 19.94 33.43 3.76
C PHE A 200 19.02 33.27 4.99
N ALA A 201 17.88 32.59 4.83
CA ALA A 201 16.92 32.32 5.90
C ALA A 201 17.51 31.43 7.01
N SER A 202 18.41 30.49 6.66
CA SER A 202 19.03 29.56 7.63
C SER A 202 20.20 30.16 8.41
N ALA A 203 20.67 31.36 8.07
CA ALA A 203 21.77 32.03 8.77
C ALA A 203 21.24 32.85 9.96
N GLU A 204 21.23 32.29 11.19
CA GLU A 204 20.84 32.96 12.46
C GLU A 204 21.71 34.20 12.83
N PRO A 205 21.35 34.96 13.88
CA PRO A 205 20.76 36.30 13.87
C PRO A 205 21.77 37.45 13.64
N LEU A 206 22.74 37.32 12.73
CA LEU A 206 23.60 38.47 12.32
C LEU A 206 22.86 39.50 11.45
N HIS A 207 21.66 39.16 10.96
CA HIS A 207 20.88 39.91 9.97
C HIS A 207 19.59 40.56 10.51
N VAL A 208 19.48 40.85 11.82
CA VAL A 208 18.28 41.45 12.45
C VAL A 208 17.85 42.80 11.81
N GLY A 209 18.68 43.42 10.96
CA GLY A 209 18.35 44.61 10.16
C GLY A 209 18.21 44.39 8.64
N GLN A 210 18.29 43.16 8.12
CA GLN A 210 18.32 42.83 6.68
C GLN A 210 17.18 41.92 6.21
N SER A 211 16.14 41.69 7.05
CA SER A 211 14.93 40.91 6.72
C SER A 211 14.26 41.34 5.40
N TRP A 212 14.29 42.64 5.09
CA TRP A 212 13.68 43.19 3.89
C TRP A 212 14.28 42.64 2.58
N HIS A 213 15.54 42.18 2.59
CA HIS A 213 16.17 41.59 1.41
C HIS A 213 15.59 40.21 1.09
N GLU A 214 15.25 39.43 2.12
CA GLU A 214 14.55 38.16 1.97
C GLU A 214 13.12 38.41 1.50
N GLU A 215 12.41 39.33 2.15
CA GLU A 215 11.05 39.72 1.75
C GLU A 215 10.99 40.21 0.30
N ASP A 216 11.93 41.06 -0.13
CA ASP A 216 12.02 41.55 -1.51
C ASP A 216 12.33 40.42 -2.51
N ALA A 217 13.21 39.47 -2.14
CA ALA A 217 13.49 38.29 -2.95
C ALA A 217 12.25 37.38 -3.11
N ILE A 218 11.49 37.18 -2.03
CA ILE A 218 10.23 36.41 -2.06
C ILE A 218 9.17 37.15 -2.88
N MET A 219 9.05 38.47 -2.73
CA MET A 219 8.13 39.29 -3.53
C MET A 219 8.48 39.28 -5.01
N LEU A 220 9.77 39.25 -5.36
CA LEU A 220 10.23 39.07 -6.73
C LEU A 220 9.75 37.72 -7.31
N LEU A 221 9.90 36.63 -6.55
CA LEU A 221 9.38 35.30 -6.93
C LEU A 221 7.86 35.32 -7.12
N GLU A 222 7.12 35.90 -6.18
CA GLU A 222 5.65 35.98 -6.21
C GLU A 222 5.13 36.71 -7.45
N ARG A 223 5.75 37.85 -7.76
CA ARG A 223 5.29 38.77 -8.81
C ARG A 223 5.70 38.31 -10.20
N LYS A 224 6.92 37.79 -10.35
CA LYS A 224 7.52 37.54 -11.66
C LYS A 224 7.52 36.09 -12.11
N PHE A 225 7.70 35.15 -11.18
CA PHE A 225 8.02 33.77 -11.56
C PHE A 225 6.97 32.75 -11.13
N SER A 226 6.22 33.02 -10.06
CA SER A 226 5.29 32.04 -9.49
C SER A 226 4.16 31.66 -10.46
N SER A 227 3.43 32.63 -11.03
CA SER A 227 2.34 32.30 -11.97
C SER A 227 2.84 31.67 -13.29
N PRO A 228 3.89 32.21 -13.95
CA PRO A 228 4.40 31.59 -15.18
C PRO A 228 4.92 30.18 -14.95
N LEU A 229 5.68 29.94 -13.87
CA LEU A 229 6.19 28.60 -13.56
C LEU A 229 5.06 27.61 -13.30
N MET A 230 4.03 28.00 -12.53
CA MET A 230 2.90 27.11 -12.25
C MET A 230 2.12 26.76 -13.52
N SER A 231 2.06 27.68 -14.50
CA SER A 231 1.50 27.39 -15.83
C SER A 231 2.34 26.35 -16.57
N VAL A 232 3.66 26.54 -16.63
CA VAL A 232 4.58 25.61 -17.30
C VAL A 232 4.53 24.23 -16.66
N VAL A 233 4.59 24.15 -15.33
CA VAL A 233 4.52 22.88 -14.59
C VAL A 233 3.21 22.17 -14.91
N ARG A 234 2.08 22.88 -14.90
CA ARG A 234 0.77 22.32 -15.23
C ARG A 234 0.72 21.77 -16.65
N ASP A 235 1.30 22.46 -17.63
CA ASP A 235 1.33 22.00 -19.02
C ASP A 235 2.18 20.72 -19.15
N VAL A 236 3.33 20.70 -18.48
CA VAL A 236 4.30 19.60 -18.54
C VAL A 236 3.80 18.34 -17.84
N ILE A 237 3.16 18.44 -16.66
CA ILE A 237 2.63 17.28 -15.93
C ILE A 237 1.39 16.64 -16.59
N ASN A 238 0.65 17.41 -17.39
CA ASN A 238 -0.51 16.91 -18.15
C ASN A 238 -0.13 16.33 -19.53
N LEU A 239 1.14 16.42 -19.92
CA LEU A 239 1.62 15.89 -21.19
C LEU A 239 1.74 14.36 -21.13
N LYS A 240 0.91 13.64 -21.87
CA LYS A 240 0.97 12.17 -21.95
C LYS A 240 2.33 11.71 -22.50
N SER A 241 2.92 10.69 -21.89
CA SER A 241 4.12 10.05 -22.44
C SER A 241 3.71 9.27 -23.70
N GLN A 242 4.08 9.78 -24.88
CA GLN A 242 4.07 8.99 -26.09
C GLN A 242 5.45 8.34 -26.21
N ASN A 243 5.48 7.06 -26.59
CA ASN A 243 6.70 6.29 -26.87
C ASN A 243 7.62 7.09 -27.80
N THR A 244 8.56 7.81 -27.21
CA THR A 244 9.63 8.54 -27.87
C THR A 244 10.93 7.78 -27.60
N GLY A 245 11.86 7.83 -28.54
CA GLY A 245 13.06 6.97 -28.56
C GLY A 245 13.81 6.93 -27.23
N SER A 246 14.45 5.79 -26.96
CA SER A 246 15.03 5.33 -25.68
C SER A 246 16.05 6.25 -24.99
N GLY A 247 16.42 7.40 -25.55
CA GLY A 247 17.32 8.39 -24.95
C GLY A 247 16.69 9.70 -24.49
N GLN A 248 15.54 10.12 -25.05
CA GLN A 248 14.89 11.41 -24.71
C GLN A 248 13.88 11.31 -23.57
N VAL A 249 13.45 10.10 -23.23
CA VAL A 249 12.44 9.85 -22.18
C VAL A 249 13.02 10.15 -20.79
N GLY A 250 14.29 9.82 -20.56
CA GLY A 250 14.96 10.04 -19.27
C GLY A 250 15.13 11.52 -18.91
N ASP A 251 15.68 12.32 -19.84
CA ASP A 251 15.91 13.76 -19.61
C ASP A 251 14.59 14.52 -19.39
N ARG A 252 13.52 14.11 -20.06
CA ARG A 252 12.19 14.70 -19.89
C ARG A 252 11.62 14.42 -18.51
N GLU A 253 11.64 13.17 -18.06
CA GLU A 253 11.07 12.80 -16.75
C GLU A 253 11.79 13.50 -15.61
N VAL A 254 13.13 13.59 -15.68
CA VAL A 254 13.95 14.35 -14.71
C VAL A 254 13.57 15.83 -14.72
N CYS A 255 13.40 16.43 -15.90
CA CYS A 255 13.01 17.83 -16.01
C CYS A 255 11.61 18.10 -15.42
N VAL A 256 10.65 17.19 -15.64
CA VAL A 256 9.30 17.27 -15.04
C VAL A 256 9.38 17.15 -13.51
N GLU A 257 10.16 16.20 -13.00
CA GLU A 257 10.35 16.00 -11.56
C GLU A 257 10.90 17.28 -10.91
N GLU A 258 11.96 17.85 -11.49
CA GLU A 258 12.57 19.09 -11.00
C GLU A 258 11.59 20.27 -11.05
N ALA A 259 10.78 20.38 -12.11
CA ALA A 259 9.76 21.41 -12.21
C ALA A 259 8.72 21.31 -11.08
N VAL A 260 8.29 20.10 -10.72
CA VAL A 260 7.35 19.86 -9.61
C VAL A 260 8.00 20.15 -8.26
N ILE A 261 9.26 19.76 -8.06
CA ILE A 261 10.02 20.06 -6.85
C ILE A 261 10.15 21.58 -6.67
N LEU A 262 10.54 22.30 -7.72
CA LEU A 262 10.65 23.77 -7.67
C LEU A 262 9.30 24.44 -7.40
N ALA A 263 8.21 23.95 -8.01
CA ALA A 263 6.87 24.44 -7.71
C ALA A 263 6.50 24.23 -6.24
N GLY A 264 6.83 23.06 -5.67
CA GLY A 264 6.68 22.79 -4.23
C GLY A 264 7.52 23.73 -3.37
N ARG A 265 8.79 23.95 -3.70
CA ARG A 265 9.68 24.87 -2.96
C ARG A 265 9.17 26.31 -2.97
N ILE A 266 8.76 26.82 -4.13
CA ILE A 266 8.14 28.16 -4.23
C ILE A 266 6.84 28.18 -3.43
N GLY A 267 6.00 27.15 -3.55
CA GLY A 267 4.75 27.06 -2.81
C GLY A 267 4.95 27.14 -1.30
N ALA A 268 5.89 26.37 -0.75
CA ALA A 268 6.25 26.41 0.67
C ALA A 268 6.76 27.80 1.08
N CYS A 269 7.66 28.40 0.29
CA CYS A 269 8.18 29.74 0.52
C CYS A 269 7.05 30.79 0.60
N LEU A 270 6.09 30.76 -0.34
CA LEU A 270 4.96 31.70 -0.35
C LEU A 270 3.99 31.46 0.81
N ILE A 271 3.79 30.21 1.24
CA ILE A 271 2.94 29.89 2.41
C ILE A 271 3.58 30.41 3.69
N HIS A 272 4.89 30.19 3.90
CA HIS A 272 5.62 30.70 5.05
C HIS A 272 5.60 32.24 5.11
N ALA A 273 5.72 32.90 3.95
CA ALA A 273 5.57 34.35 3.81
C ALA A 273 4.10 34.83 3.86
N ARG A 274 3.12 33.94 4.04
CA ARG A 274 1.66 34.24 4.06
C ARG A 274 1.11 34.88 2.79
N LEU A 275 1.78 34.71 1.66
CA LEU A 275 1.39 35.20 0.33
C LEU A 275 0.49 34.23 -0.44
N ALA A 276 0.54 32.93 -0.08
CA ALA A 276 -0.29 31.89 -0.68
C ALA A 276 -0.91 30.98 0.39
N ARG A 277 -1.95 30.25 0.00
CA ARG A 277 -2.56 29.17 0.80
C ARG A 277 -2.50 27.86 0.04
N LEU A 278 -2.35 26.74 0.76
CA LEU A 278 -2.21 25.43 0.13
C LEU A 278 -3.36 25.09 -0.84
N ARG A 279 -4.60 25.48 -0.48
CA ARG A 279 -5.78 25.25 -1.33
C ARG A 279 -5.68 25.87 -2.74
N GLN A 280 -4.90 26.94 -2.91
CA GLN A 280 -4.76 27.63 -4.20
C GLN A 280 -4.03 26.79 -5.26
N PHE A 281 -3.25 25.78 -4.83
CA PHE A 281 -2.58 24.84 -5.75
C PHE A 281 -3.53 23.75 -6.29
N PHE A 282 -4.68 23.55 -5.62
CA PHE A 282 -5.70 22.54 -5.96
C PHE A 282 -7.00 23.15 -6.49
N GLN A 283 -7.13 24.47 -6.50
CA GLN A 283 -8.30 25.22 -6.96
C GLN A 283 -7.94 26.05 -8.18
N ALA A 284 -8.92 26.33 -9.04
CA ALA A 284 -8.71 27.20 -10.20
C ALA A 284 -8.24 28.59 -9.74
N GLY A 285 -7.13 29.08 -10.32
CA GLY A 285 -6.54 30.36 -9.95
C GLY A 285 -5.08 30.49 -10.38
N LYS A 286 -4.42 31.54 -9.85
CA LYS A 286 -3.03 31.94 -10.17
C LYS A 286 -2.03 30.78 -9.98
N TYR A 287 -2.18 29.99 -8.92
CA TYR A 287 -1.24 28.94 -8.53
C TYR A 287 -1.74 27.52 -8.80
N HIS A 288 -2.81 27.35 -9.58
CA HIS A 288 -3.38 26.04 -9.85
C HIS A 288 -2.35 25.09 -10.47
N LEU A 289 -2.23 23.87 -9.93
CA LEU A 289 -1.38 22.81 -10.48
C LEU A 289 -2.17 21.53 -10.65
N PHE A 290 -2.91 21.15 -9.62
CA PHE A 290 -3.60 19.89 -9.53
C PHE A 290 -5.10 20.10 -9.44
N GLN A 291 -5.87 19.12 -9.89
CA GLN A 291 -7.29 19.10 -9.63
C GLN A 291 -7.56 18.93 -8.13
N ASP A 292 -8.72 19.40 -7.69
CA ASP A 292 -9.20 19.26 -6.32
C ASP A 292 -9.08 17.81 -5.83
N ILE A 293 -8.30 17.59 -4.76
CA ILE A 293 -8.05 16.27 -4.16
C ILE A 293 -9.37 15.59 -3.74
N SER A 294 -10.40 16.35 -3.41
CA SER A 294 -11.71 15.80 -3.05
C SER A 294 -12.49 15.22 -4.24
N LYS A 295 -12.11 15.52 -5.48
CA LYS A 295 -12.82 15.08 -6.69
C LYS A 295 -12.04 13.99 -7.44
N PRO A 296 -12.72 12.95 -7.97
CA PRO A 296 -12.05 11.95 -8.81
C PRO A 296 -11.41 12.62 -10.02
N THR A 297 -10.22 12.14 -10.38
CA THR A 297 -9.46 12.65 -11.53
C THR A 297 -8.77 11.53 -12.28
N VAL A 298 -8.79 11.63 -13.60
CA VAL A 298 -8.07 10.76 -14.54
C VAL A 298 -6.87 11.51 -15.16
N SER A 299 -6.49 12.64 -14.57
CA SER A 299 -5.36 13.44 -15.04
C SER A 299 -4.03 12.75 -14.71
N SER A 300 -3.10 12.75 -15.66
CA SER A 300 -1.70 12.30 -15.43
C SER A 300 -0.98 13.14 -14.37
N ALA A 301 -1.44 14.37 -14.11
CA ALA A 301 -0.92 15.22 -13.05
C ALA A 301 -1.00 14.55 -11.66
N ARG A 302 -1.97 13.66 -11.45
CA ARG A 302 -2.14 12.92 -10.19
C ARG A 302 -0.89 12.14 -9.78
N ARG A 303 -0.08 11.69 -10.74
CA ARG A 303 1.20 11.01 -10.48
C ARG A 303 2.16 11.86 -9.63
N HIS A 304 2.11 13.18 -9.79
CA HIS A 304 3.06 14.12 -9.18
C HIS A 304 2.56 14.74 -7.88
N VAL A 305 1.34 14.43 -7.43
CA VAL A 305 0.77 14.97 -6.19
C VAL A 305 1.61 14.55 -4.98
N ALA A 306 1.98 13.27 -4.89
CA ALA A 306 2.84 12.76 -3.82
C ALA A 306 4.21 13.47 -3.76
N LEU A 307 4.83 13.75 -4.91
CA LEU A 307 6.09 14.49 -4.99
C LEU A 307 5.96 15.94 -4.52
N PHE A 308 4.90 16.62 -4.95
CA PHE A 308 4.61 17.99 -4.51
C PHE A 308 4.39 18.04 -2.99
N LEU A 309 3.54 17.16 -2.44
CA LEU A 309 3.28 17.08 -1.00
C LEU A 309 4.54 16.73 -0.19
N ALA A 310 5.36 15.79 -0.68
CA ALA A 310 6.64 15.44 -0.08
C ALA A 310 7.56 16.67 0.02
N THR A 311 7.68 17.42 -1.06
CA THR A 311 8.50 18.64 -1.12
C THR A 311 7.99 19.71 -0.14
N MET A 312 6.67 19.89 -0.04
CA MET A 312 6.07 20.82 0.90
C MET A 312 6.35 20.43 2.36
N ALA A 313 6.23 19.14 2.69
CA ALA A 313 6.50 18.61 4.02
C ALA A 313 8.00 18.72 4.40
N ASP A 314 8.91 18.39 3.48
CA ASP A 314 10.36 18.56 3.67
C ASP A 314 10.75 20.04 3.94
N ARG A 315 9.91 20.99 3.50
CA ARG A 315 10.07 22.43 3.77
C ARG A 315 9.26 22.93 4.97
N GLY A 316 8.75 22.03 5.82
CA GLY A 316 8.10 22.38 7.09
C GLY A 316 6.64 22.83 6.96
N VAL A 317 5.97 22.59 5.82
CA VAL A 317 4.53 22.84 5.71
C VAL A 317 3.76 21.70 6.39
N THR A 318 3.20 21.98 7.56
CA THR A 318 2.47 21.00 8.41
C THR A 318 0.96 21.21 8.40
N ASP A 319 0.47 22.42 8.11
CA ASP A 319 -0.95 22.74 8.17
C ASP A 319 -1.66 22.45 6.83
N PHE A 320 -2.30 21.28 6.76
CA PHE A 320 -3.13 20.85 5.63
C PHE A 320 -4.63 21.16 5.84
N LYS A 321 -5.02 21.85 6.92
CA LYS A 321 -6.44 22.14 7.22
C LYS A 321 -7.11 22.99 6.16
N ASP A 322 -6.35 23.82 5.46
CA ASP A 322 -6.82 24.67 4.36
C ASP A 322 -7.49 23.86 3.23
N ILE A 323 -7.10 22.60 3.04
CA ILE A 323 -7.71 21.68 2.07
C ILE A 323 -8.71 20.71 2.71
N ARG A 324 -8.96 20.81 4.03
CA ARG A 324 -9.82 19.94 4.85
C ARG A 324 -9.31 18.49 5.03
N PHE A 325 -8.02 18.27 4.78
CA PHE A 325 -7.36 16.97 4.96
C PHE A 325 -6.31 17.08 6.08
N THR A 326 -6.09 15.97 6.78
CA THR A 326 -4.93 15.76 7.65
C THR A 326 -3.79 15.11 6.86
N PRO A 327 -2.54 15.13 7.36
CA PRO A 327 -1.45 14.36 6.76
C PRO A 327 -1.82 12.88 6.57
N LEU A 328 -2.44 12.25 7.57
CA LEU A 328 -2.91 10.86 7.48
C LEU A 328 -3.92 10.67 6.34
N ASP A 329 -4.89 11.58 6.20
CA ASP A 329 -5.89 11.51 5.12
C ASP A 329 -5.23 11.53 3.74
N LEU A 330 -4.25 12.42 3.53
CA LEU A 330 -3.51 12.55 2.27
C LEU A 330 -2.63 11.33 2.01
N PHE A 331 -1.94 10.86 3.03
CA PHE A 331 -1.03 9.73 2.91
C PHE A 331 -1.77 8.46 2.50
N LEU A 332 -2.86 8.13 3.21
CA LEU A 332 -3.67 6.95 2.88
C LEU A 332 -4.28 7.06 1.48
N ALA A 333 -4.78 8.23 1.09
CA ALA A 333 -5.35 8.43 -0.23
C ALA A 333 -4.32 8.30 -1.37
N GLU A 334 -3.08 8.73 -1.16
CA GLU A 334 -2.01 8.64 -2.17
C GLU A 334 -1.45 7.23 -2.31
N ILE A 335 -1.31 6.46 -1.23
CA ILE A 335 -0.79 5.07 -1.33
C ILE A 335 -1.83 4.09 -1.89
N THR A 336 -3.12 4.41 -1.85
CA THR A 336 -4.20 3.53 -2.35
C THR A 336 -4.66 3.84 -3.78
N LYS A 337 -3.95 4.65 -4.55
CA LYS A 337 -4.38 5.03 -5.91
C LYS A 337 -4.07 3.94 -6.98
N PRO A 338 -4.67 4.02 -8.19
CA PRO A 338 -4.36 3.12 -9.29
C PRO A 338 -2.88 3.16 -9.71
N LEU A 339 -2.39 2.04 -10.26
CA LEU A 339 -0.96 1.79 -10.54
C LEU A 339 -0.35 2.86 -11.46
N ASP A 340 -1.06 3.31 -12.49
CA ASP A 340 -0.61 4.32 -13.45
C ASP A 340 -0.26 5.67 -12.82
N TYR A 341 -0.76 5.92 -11.61
CA TYR A 341 -0.51 7.15 -10.87
C TYR A 341 0.53 6.98 -9.75
N LEU A 342 1.04 5.76 -9.50
CA LEU A 342 2.08 5.50 -8.51
C LEU A 342 3.45 5.91 -9.06
N ALA A 343 4.24 6.62 -8.25
CA ALA A 343 5.60 7.03 -8.60
C ALA A 343 6.43 7.52 -7.42
N TYR A 344 5.83 8.28 -6.49
CA TYR A 344 6.56 9.04 -5.47
C TYR A 344 6.05 8.81 -4.05
N GLU A 345 5.29 7.73 -3.82
CA GLU A 345 4.64 7.43 -2.53
C GLU A 345 5.66 7.11 -1.45
N ASN A 346 6.75 6.40 -1.79
CA ASN A 346 7.84 6.14 -0.85
C ASN A 346 8.54 7.43 -0.40
N ARG A 347 8.69 8.41 -1.31
CA ARG A 347 9.26 9.73 -0.98
C ARG A 347 8.32 10.52 -0.06
N LEU A 348 7.01 10.47 -0.32
CA LEU A 348 6.01 11.06 0.56
C LEU A 348 6.04 10.44 1.96
N ALA A 349 6.06 9.10 2.04
CA ALA A 349 6.17 8.38 3.31
C ALA A 349 7.41 8.83 4.09
N MET A 350 8.57 8.94 3.44
CA MET A 350 9.81 9.37 4.10
C MET A 350 9.72 10.82 4.59
N SER A 351 9.11 11.71 3.81
CA SER A 351 8.95 13.12 4.17
C SER A 351 8.02 13.27 5.38
N PHE A 352 6.91 12.53 5.42
CA PHE A 352 5.99 12.54 6.55
C PHE A 352 6.58 11.88 7.80
N LYS A 353 7.42 10.85 7.61
CA LYS A 353 8.23 10.29 8.71
C LYS A 353 9.15 11.34 9.32
N ARG A 354 9.86 12.13 8.50
CA ARG A 354 10.72 13.24 8.96
C ARG A 354 9.94 14.36 9.65
N LEU A 355 8.69 14.58 9.23
CA LEU A 355 7.78 15.54 9.86
C LEU A 355 7.34 15.12 11.27
N GLY A 356 7.57 13.86 11.66
CA GLY A 356 7.22 13.33 12.98
C GLY A 356 5.83 12.71 13.05
N GLU A 357 5.27 12.26 11.92
CA GLU A 357 3.98 11.57 11.90
C GLU A 357 4.07 10.20 12.63
N ALA A 358 3.36 10.07 13.74
CA ALA A 358 3.48 8.94 14.68
C ALA A 358 3.21 7.56 14.04
N TYR A 359 2.40 7.50 12.98
CA TYR A 359 2.07 6.24 12.29
C TYR A 359 3.17 5.76 11.31
N LEU A 360 4.28 6.51 11.17
CA LEU A 360 5.43 6.16 10.31
C LEU A 360 6.76 6.06 11.09
N GLU A 361 6.76 6.26 12.41
CA GLU A 361 7.98 6.43 13.21
C GLU A 361 8.98 5.27 13.05
N SER A 362 8.51 4.02 13.04
CA SER A 362 9.35 2.82 12.86
C SER A 362 9.22 2.18 11.47
N ALA A 363 8.59 2.85 10.50
CA ALA A 363 8.44 2.30 9.14
C ALA A 363 9.80 2.21 8.44
N VAL A 364 10.10 1.07 7.81
CA VAL A 364 11.24 0.93 6.88
C VAL A 364 10.76 1.35 5.49
N ILE A 365 11.38 2.38 4.92
CA ILE A 365 10.92 3.01 3.67
C ILE A 365 12.05 2.98 2.64
N GLU A 366 11.84 2.31 1.52
CA GLU A 366 12.80 2.18 0.43
C GLU A 366 12.58 3.28 -0.63
N VAL A 367 13.25 4.42 -0.46
CA VAL A 367 13.04 5.63 -1.31
C VAL A 367 13.58 5.48 -2.74
N GLY A 368 14.35 4.43 -3.05
CA GLY A 368 14.95 4.19 -4.37
C GLY A 368 14.15 3.28 -5.32
N ASN A 369 13.14 2.57 -4.81
CA ASN A 369 12.34 1.63 -5.60
C ASN A 369 11.06 2.30 -6.12
N THR A 370 10.68 1.99 -7.35
CA THR A 370 9.39 2.45 -7.91
C THR A 370 8.25 1.85 -7.10
N PRO A 371 7.35 2.67 -6.52
CA PRO A 371 6.24 2.17 -5.72
C PRO A 371 5.32 1.27 -6.55
N ASP A 372 4.89 0.16 -5.96
CA ASP A 372 3.92 -0.76 -6.54
C ASP A 372 2.82 -1.11 -5.52
N TYR A 373 1.90 -2.00 -5.93
CA TYR A 373 0.84 -2.45 -5.04
C TYR A 373 1.34 -3.30 -3.86
N GLY A 374 2.49 -3.95 -3.98
CA GLY A 374 3.11 -4.69 -2.88
C GLY A 374 3.63 -3.72 -1.82
N SER A 375 4.51 -2.80 -2.23
CA SER A 375 5.10 -1.80 -1.33
C SER A 375 4.04 -0.95 -0.64
N ASN A 376 3.02 -0.51 -1.40
CA ASN A 376 1.97 0.34 -0.84
C ASN A 376 1.01 -0.43 0.07
N ARG A 377 0.74 -1.71 -0.21
CA ARG A 377 -0.01 -2.59 0.70
C ARG A 377 0.73 -2.76 2.03
N ASP A 378 2.05 -2.89 1.98
CA ASP A 378 2.87 -3.11 3.17
C ASP A 378 2.97 -1.83 4.00
N LEU A 379 3.14 -0.67 3.36
CA LEU A 379 3.03 0.65 4.02
C LEU A 379 1.65 0.88 4.63
N PHE A 380 0.58 0.53 3.92
CA PHE A 380 -0.79 0.64 4.44
C PHE A 380 -0.99 -0.28 5.65
N SER A 381 -0.52 -1.53 5.56
CA SER A 381 -0.61 -2.52 6.65
C SER A 381 0.15 -2.05 7.89
N TYR A 382 1.36 -1.53 7.72
CA TYR A 382 2.15 -0.94 8.81
C TYR A 382 1.41 0.24 9.47
N THR A 383 0.87 1.14 8.64
CA THR A 383 0.16 2.35 9.10
C THR A 383 -1.06 1.99 9.93
N ILE A 384 -1.90 1.06 9.45
CA ILE A 384 -3.12 0.68 10.16
C ILE A 384 -2.84 -0.08 11.47
N THR A 385 -1.80 -0.91 11.50
CA THR A 385 -1.34 -1.55 12.74
C THR A 385 -0.81 -0.52 13.73
N SER A 386 -0.07 0.49 13.26
CA SER A 386 0.40 1.60 14.10
C SER A 386 -0.75 2.44 14.65
N MET A 387 -1.79 2.70 13.84
CA MET A 387 -3.02 3.36 14.29
C MET A 387 -3.72 2.57 15.40
N ARG A 388 -3.85 1.24 15.26
CA ARG A 388 -4.42 0.38 16.30
C ARG A 388 -3.58 0.41 17.58
N ASN A 389 -2.26 0.29 17.47
CA ASN A 389 -1.35 0.38 18.61
C ASN A 389 -1.43 1.74 19.33
N ALA A 390 -1.55 2.83 18.57
CA ALA A 390 -1.76 4.16 19.14
C ALA A 390 -3.09 4.25 19.90
N MET A 391 -4.16 3.64 19.39
CA MET A 391 -5.43 3.56 20.12
C MET A 391 -5.35 2.75 21.40
N LEU A 392 -4.60 1.64 21.40
CA LEU A 392 -4.43 0.79 22.59
C LEU A 392 -3.68 1.52 23.70
N ARG A 393 -2.64 2.30 23.35
CA ARG A 393 -1.83 3.07 24.29
C ARG A 393 -2.50 4.39 24.75
N ALA A 394 -3.53 4.85 24.04
CA ALA A 394 -4.17 6.12 24.34
C ALA A 394 -4.98 6.09 25.65
N ASN A 395 -5.03 7.22 26.34
CA ASN A 395 -5.87 7.40 27.52
C ASN A 395 -7.37 7.41 27.17
N MET A 396 -8.23 7.11 28.16
CA MET A 396 -9.69 7.03 27.95
C MET A 396 -10.31 8.30 27.33
N ASP A 397 -9.75 9.48 27.63
CA ASP A 397 -10.22 10.75 27.08
C ASP A 397 -9.76 11.01 25.63
N GLN A 398 -8.64 10.40 25.21
CA GLN A 398 -8.05 10.55 23.88
C GLN A 398 -8.55 9.49 22.89
N LYS A 399 -8.95 8.31 23.38
CA LYS A 399 -9.47 7.21 22.56
C LYS A 399 -10.62 7.63 21.62
N PRO A 400 -11.65 8.37 22.06
CA PRO A 400 -12.74 8.80 21.16
C PRO A 400 -12.26 9.74 20.05
N GLN A 401 -11.32 10.63 20.34
CA GLN A 401 -10.78 11.59 19.37
C GLN A 401 -9.93 10.90 18.31
N LEU A 402 -9.05 9.98 18.72
CA LEU A 402 -8.25 9.17 17.80
C LEU A 402 -9.13 8.26 16.95
N GLN A 403 -10.12 7.61 17.55
CA GLN A 403 -11.08 6.77 16.84
C GLN A 403 -11.83 7.57 15.77
N ASN A 404 -12.28 8.78 16.08
CA ASN A 404 -12.95 9.64 15.09
C ASN A 404 -12.00 10.04 13.95
N THR A 405 -10.76 10.41 14.28
CA THR A 405 -9.73 10.77 13.28
C THR A 405 -9.42 9.60 12.34
N PHE A 406 -9.12 8.43 12.89
CA PHE A 406 -8.80 7.23 12.12
C PHE A 406 -9.99 6.73 11.31
N SER A 407 -11.19 6.72 11.91
CA SER A 407 -12.42 6.34 11.20
C SER A 407 -12.71 7.28 10.02
N LYS A 408 -12.52 8.59 10.20
CA LYS A 408 -12.67 9.58 9.13
C LYS A 408 -11.68 9.35 7.98
N ALA A 409 -10.41 9.13 8.28
CA ALA A 409 -9.37 8.89 7.28
C ALA A 409 -9.62 7.61 6.46
N LEU A 410 -10.02 6.53 7.13
CA LEU A 410 -10.34 5.26 6.46
C LEU A 410 -11.59 5.35 5.58
N ARG A 411 -12.65 6.07 6.02
CA ARG A 411 -13.84 6.32 5.19
C ARG A 411 -13.50 7.12 3.94
N LEU A 412 -12.72 8.17 4.09
CA LEU A 412 -12.26 8.98 2.96
C LEU A 412 -11.45 8.14 1.97
N THR A 413 -10.56 7.28 2.46
CA THR A 413 -9.76 6.36 1.63
C THR A 413 -10.67 5.41 0.85
N MET A 414 -11.67 4.82 1.51
CA MET A 414 -12.69 3.99 0.88
C MET A 414 -13.51 4.73 -0.19
N ASP A 415 -13.91 5.98 0.09
CA ASP A 415 -14.59 6.84 -0.88
C ASP A 415 -13.72 7.15 -2.09
N ARG A 416 -12.41 7.35 -1.88
CA ARG A 416 -11.46 7.58 -2.97
C ARG A 416 -11.29 6.35 -3.85
N MET A 417 -11.10 5.18 -3.26
CA MET A 417 -11.02 3.91 -4.00
C MET A 417 -12.30 3.64 -4.80
N LYS A 418 -13.48 3.90 -4.23
CA LYS A 418 -14.77 3.84 -4.92
C LYS A 418 -14.82 4.76 -6.14
N ALA A 419 -14.39 6.01 -5.97
CA ALA A 419 -14.42 6.99 -7.05
C ALA A 419 -13.43 6.62 -8.18
N ASP A 420 -12.26 6.08 -7.82
CA ASP A 420 -11.27 5.61 -8.78
C ASP A 420 -11.78 4.42 -9.58
N LEU A 421 -12.36 3.41 -8.93
CA LEU A 421 -12.96 2.24 -9.58
C LEU A 421 -14.05 2.63 -10.60
N LYS A 422 -14.86 3.65 -10.27
CA LYS A 422 -15.90 4.19 -11.17
C LYS A 422 -15.34 4.96 -12.37
N SER A 423 -14.13 5.49 -12.27
CA SER A 423 -13.50 6.30 -13.32
C SER A 423 -12.67 5.50 -14.32
N MET A 424 -12.33 4.25 -13.98
CA MET A 424 -11.50 3.38 -14.80
C MET A 424 -12.31 2.69 -15.92
N THR A 425 -11.60 2.24 -16.95
CA THR A 425 -12.15 1.41 -18.01
C THR A 425 -12.44 0.01 -17.48
N LEU A 426 -13.73 -0.37 -17.44
CA LEU A 426 -14.18 -1.64 -16.87
C LEU A 426 -13.55 -2.84 -17.60
N ASN A 427 -13.15 -3.87 -16.83
CA ASN A 427 -12.56 -5.13 -17.30
C ASN A 427 -11.22 -4.99 -18.05
N SER A 428 -10.58 -3.83 -18.01
CA SER A 428 -9.18 -3.67 -18.43
C SER A 428 -8.24 -4.39 -17.46
N PRO A 429 -7.03 -4.82 -17.88
CA PRO A 429 -6.06 -5.43 -16.97
C PRO A 429 -5.70 -4.49 -15.81
N GLU A 430 -5.65 -3.18 -16.06
CA GLU A 430 -5.42 -2.14 -15.05
C GLU A 430 -6.55 -2.14 -14.00
N HIS A 431 -7.81 -2.18 -14.45
CA HIS A 431 -8.97 -2.25 -13.56
C HIS A 431 -8.97 -3.53 -12.72
N LEU A 432 -8.70 -4.69 -13.32
CA LEU A 432 -8.66 -5.97 -12.61
C LEU A 432 -7.53 -6.03 -11.57
N ASN A 433 -6.36 -5.48 -11.89
CA ASN A 433 -5.25 -5.38 -10.94
C ASN A 433 -5.58 -4.44 -9.78
N TYR A 434 -6.24 -3.30 -10.06
CA TYR A 434 -6.67 -2.39 -9.01
C TYR A 434 -7.75 -3.01 -8.11
N VAL A 435 -8.72 -3.75 -8.67
CA VAL A 435 -9.72 -4.49 -7.86
C VAL A 435 -9.03 -5.48 -6.91
N LYS A 436 -8.02 -6.23 -7.38
CA LYS A 436 -7.24 -7.13 -6.51
C LYS A 436 -6.55 -6.38 -5.38
N PHE A 437 -5.93 -5.24 -5.69
CA PHE A 437 -5.29 -4.39 -4.68
C PHE A 437 -6.29 -3.84 -3.66
N VAL A 438 -7.43 -3.30 -4.11
CA VAL A 438 -8.49 -2.78 -3.23
C VAL A 438 -9.01 -3.88 -2.30
N ARG A 439 -9.19 -5.13 -2.77
CA ARG A 439 -9.58 -6.26 -1.91
C ARG A 439 -8.59 -6.48 -0.76
N LEU A 440 -7.29 -6.38 -1.02
CA LEU A 440 -6.25 -6.51 0.00
C LEU A 440 -6.34 -5.38 1.03
N ILE A 441 -6.50 -4.14 0.59
CA ILE A 441 -6.66 -2.97 1.47
C ILE A 441 -7.92 -3.09 2.34
N ILE A 442 -9.07 -3.42 1.74
CA ILE A 442 -10.35 -3.55 2.46
C ILE A 442 -10.31 -4.71 3.47
N SER A 443 -9.70 -5.83 3.11
CA SER A 443 -9.47 -6.93 4.06
C SER A 443 -8.64 -6.48 5.26
N ARG A 444 -7.60 -5.67 5.04
CA ARG A 444 -6.80 -5.08 6.14
C ARG A 444 -7.60 -4.13 7.00
N ILE A 445 -8.40 -3.23 6.41
CA ILE A 445 -9.30 -2.34 7.16
C ILE A 445 -10.26 -3.16 8.04
N ARG A 446 -10.86 -4.22 7.47
CA ARG A 446 -11.77 -5.08 8.22
C ARG A 446 -11.08 -5.79 9.38
N SER A 447 -9.87 -6.30 9.16
CA SER A 447 -9.11 -7.04 10.17
C SER A 447 -8.72 -6.19 11.37
N GLN A 448 -8.50 -4.89 11.18
CA GLN A 448 -8.06 -3.99 12.24
C GLN A 448 -9.22 -3.31 12.99
N ASP A 449 -10.47 -3.48 12.55
CA ASP A 449 -11.70 -3.01 13.20
C ASP A 449 -11.72 -1.54 13.68
N LEU A 450 -10.92 -0.68 13.05
CA LEU A 450 -10.87 0.76 13.35
C LEU A 450 -12.06 1.52 12.75
N CYS A 451 -12.64 0.99 11.67
CA CYS A 451 -13.77 1.59 10.97
C CYS A 451 -14.64 0.51 10.34
N PRO A 452 -15.98 0.65 10.36
CA PRO A 452 -16.84 -0.22 9.57
C PRO A 452 -16.53 -0.05 8.07
N VAL A 453 -16.45 -1.18 7.37
CA VAL A 453 -16.28 -1.22 5.92
C VAL A 453 -17.59 -0.84 5.24
N ASP A 454 -17.51 -0.03 4.19
CA ASP A 454 -18.66 0.41 3.40
C ASP A 454 -19.37 -0.76 2.71
N SER A 455 -20.71 -0.72 2.64
CA SER A 455 -21.53 -1.78 2.06
C SER A 455 -21.21 -2.07 0.59
N PHE A 456 -20.69 -1.08 -0.14
CA PHE A 456 -20.22 -1.23 -1.52
C PHE A 456 -19.24 -2.39 -1.67
N PHE A 457 -18.32 -2.60 -0.71
CA PHE A 457 -17.28 -3.63 -0.83
C PHE A 457 -17.75 -5.05 -0.49
N TYR A 458 -19.01 -5.22 -0.13
CA TYR A 458 -19.65 -6.53 0.06
C TYR A 458 -20.55 -6.92 -1.11
N GLN A 459 -20.86 -5.98 -2.01
CA GLN A 459 -21.79 -6.18 -3.10
C GLN A 459 -21.04 -6.41 -4.41
N ILE A 460 -21.57 -7.29 -5.24
CA ILE A 460 -21.08 -7.46 -6.62
C ILE A 460 -21.70 -6.36 -7.47
N SER A 461 -20.85 -5.53 -8.08
CA SER A 461 -21.24 -4.49 -9.05
C SER A 461 -20.37 -4.60 -10.31
N PRO A 462 -20.71 -3.89 -11.40
CA PRO A 462 -19.87 -3.84 -12.60
C PRO A 462 -18.46 -3.29 -12.33
N GLU A 463 -18.34 -2.36 -11.38
CA GLU A 463 -17.10 -1.66 -11.04
C GLU A 463 -16.25 -2.44 -10.02
N TYR A 464 -16.87 -3.24 -9.16
CA TYR A 464 -16.19 -3.97 -8.10
C TYR A 464 -16.84 -5.33 -7.83
N SER A 465 -16.01 -6.34 -7.63
CA SER A 465 -16.44 -7.64 -7.10
C SER A 465 -15.62 -7.98 -5.86
N PRO A 466 -16.24 -8.47 -4.75
CA PRO A 466 -15.53 -9.01 -3.60
C PRO A 466 -14.66 -10.23 -3.96
N SER A 467 -13.82 -10.69 -3.03
CA SER A 467 -13.08 -11.95 -3.23
C SER A 467 -14.06 -13.12 -3.39
N LYS A 468 -13.73 -14.07 -4.27
CA LYS A 468 -14.50 -15.31 -4.39
C LYS A 468 -14.32 -16.21 -3.16
N GLU A 469 -13.12 -16.19 -2.58
CA GLU A 469 -12.75 -17.00 -1.41
C GLU A 469 -13.34 -16.44 -0.12
N ASP A 470 -13.48 -15.11 -0.02
CA ASP A 470 -14.02 -14.45 1.15
C ASP A 470 -14.89 -13.22 0.78
N PRO A 471 -16.10 -13.45 0.23
CA PRO A 471 -16.96 -12.37 -0.24
C PRO A 471 -17.55 -11.53 0.91
N ARG A 472 -17.62 -12.08 2.12
CA ARG A 472 -18.17 -11.43 3.31
C ARG A 472 -17.09 -10.90 4.26
N LEU A 473 -15.82 -10.99 3.89
CA LEU A 473 -14.66 -10.63 4.73
C LEU A 473 -14.71 -11.33 6.10
N GLN A 474 -15.16 -12.59 6.11
CA GLN A 474 -15.27 -13.45 7.29
C GLN A 474 -13.89 -13.74 7.88
N THR A 475 -12.89 -14.05 7.05
CA THR A 475 -11.51 -14.28 7.51
C THR A 475 -10.97 -13.04 8.20
N ALA A 476 -11.17 -11.86 7.60
CA ALA A 476 -10.78 -10.59 8.22
C ALA A 476 -11.57 -10.33 9.52
N GLY A 477 -12.84 -10.71 9.58
CA GLY A 477 -13.65 -10.66 10.81
C GLY A 477 -13.11 -11.57 11.92
N ILE A 478 -12.68 -12.79 11.59
CA ILE A 478 -12.06 -13.73 12.54
C ILE A 478 -10.75 -13.14 13.07
N LEU A 479 -9.89 -12.63 12.19
CA LEU A 479 -8.63 -11.98 12.57
C LEU A 479 -8.85 -10.77 13.48
N SER A 480 -9.90 -9.97 13.23
CA SER A 480 -10.29 -8.86 14.09
C SER A 480 -10.60 -9.30 15.51
N TRP A 481 -11.35 -10.39 15.68
CA TRP A 481 -11.59 -10.95 17.01
C TRP A 481 -10.35 -11.59 17.61
N GLY A 482 -9.45 -12.16 16.79
CA GLY A 482 -8.12 -12.61 17.22
C GLY A 482 -7.30 -11.50 17.88
N LEU A 483 -7.27 -10.31 17.29
CA LEU A 483 -6.62 -9.13 17.89
C LEU A 483 -7.31 -8.69 19.19
N LYS A 484 -8.65 -8.77 19.27
CA LYS A 484 -9.38 -8.46 20.51
C LYS A 484 -9.13 -9.47 21.63
N LEU A 485 -8.89 -10.74 21.27
CA LEU A 485 -8.47 -11.77 22.22
C LEU A 485 -7.07 -11.47 22.76
N GLU A 486 -6.14 -11.10 21.89
CA GLU A 486 -4.79 -10.66 22.27
C GLU A 486 -4.83 -9.47 23.25
N GLU A 487 -5.73 -8.52 23.01
CA GLU A 487 -5.94 -7.34 23.85
C GLU A 487 -6.65 -7.64 25.18
N GLY A 488 -7.15 -8.87 25.38
CA GLY A 488 -7.89 -9.26 26.59
C GLY A 488 -9.28 -8.63 26.70
N GLU A 489 -9.93 -8.29 25.58
CA GLU A 489 -11.28 -7.72 25.61
C GLU A 489 -12.28 -8.75 26.17
N SER A 490 -13.01 -8.38 27.24
CA SER A 490 -13.88 -9.31 27.99
C SER A 490 -14.97 -9.98 27.16
N LYS A 491 -15.39 -9.36 26.06
CA LYS A 491 -16.42 -9.89 25.15
C LYS A 491 -15.85 -10.62 23.93
N ALA A 492 -14.53 -10.69 23.75
CA ALA A 492 -13.92 -11.27 22.55
C ALA A 492 -14.21 -12.76 22.38
N ILE A 493 -14.14 -13.54 23.47
CA ILE A 493 -14.46 -14.98 23.49
C ILE A 493 -15.88 -15.24 22.98
N SER A 494 -16.86 -14.54 23.56
CA SER A 494 -18.26 -14.64 23.14
C SER A 494 -18.48 -14.10 21.72
N GLY A 495 -17.86 -12.98 21.38
CA GLY A 495 -17.96 -12.35 20.06
C GLY A 495 -17.45 -13.25 18.93
N LEU A 496 -16.31 -13.92 19.14
CA LEU A 496 -15.76 -14.87 18.18
C LEU A 496 -16.66 -16.09 18.01
N PHE A 497 -17.17 -16.66 19.11
CA PHE A 497 -18.16 -17.74 19.04
C PHE A 497 -19.39 -17.36 18.20
N TYR A 498 -19.98 -16.19 18.47
CA TYR A 498 -21.16 -15.70 17.75
C TYR A 498 -20.84 -15.19 16.33
N LEU A 499 -19.57 -15.12 15.93
CA LEU A 499 -19.18 -14.97 14.52
C LEU A 499 -19.09 -16.34 13.82
N LEU A 500 -18.38 -17.27 14.44
CA LEU A 500 -18.03 -18.57 13.87
C LEU A 500 -19.23 -19.50 13.74
N PHE A 501 -20.04 -19.64 14.79
CA PHE A 501 -21.15 -20.59 14.78
C PHE A 501 -22.23 -20.22 13.75
N PRO A 502 -22.67 -18.94 13.61
CA PRO A 502 -23.55 -18.56 12.52
C PRO A 502 -22.92 -18.68 11.13
N SER A 503 -21.61 -18.47 10.97
CA SER A 503 -20.91 -18.67 9.69
C SER A 503 -21.06 -20.12 9.23
N PHE A 504 -20.71 -21.06 10.11
CA PHE A 504 -20.89 -22.48 9.88
C PHE A 504 -22.35 -22.82 9.50
N LYS A 505 -23.34 -22.27 10.20
CA LYS A 505 -24.77 -22.55 9.88
C LYS A 505 -25.15 -22.11 8.47
N ILE A 506 -24.62 -20.98 8.01
CA ILE A 506 -24.85 -20.48 6.66
C ILE A 506 -24.17 -21.40 5.65
N ALA A 507 -22.91 -21.78 5.88
CA ALA A 507 -22.19 -22.73 5.04
C ALA A 507 -22.92 -24.09 4.95
N LEU A 508 -23.42 -24.60 6.08
CA LEU A 508 -24.21 -25.83 6.16
C LEU A 508 -25.50 -25.72 5.34
N SER A 509 -26.20 -24.59 5.40
CA SER A 509 -27.43 -24.36 4.64
C SER A 509 -27.21 -24.24 3.13
N ASN A 510 -26.03 -23.78 2.71
CA ASN A 510 -25.66 -23.59 1.31
C ASN A 510 -24.91 -24.78 0.71
N GLY A 511 -24.47 -25.75 1.51
CA GLY A 511 -23.61 -26.85 1.04
C GLY A 511 -22.15 -26.43 0.79
N GLU A 512 -21.69 -25.36 1.45
CA GLU A 512 -20.38 -24.72 1.22
C GLU A 512 -19.37 -25.02 2.36
N LEU A 513 -19.49 -26.18 3.03
CA LEU A 513 -18.62 -26.52 4.18
C LEU A 513 -17.12 -26.52 3.84
N ALA A 514 -16.73 -26.91 2.63
CA ALA A 514 -15.33 -26.85 2.18
C ALA A 514 -14.77 -25.41 2.16
N ASN A 515 -15.62 -24.42 1.84
CA ASN A 515 -15.24 -23.01 1.90
C ASN A 515 -15.07 -22.57 3.36
N GLU A 516 -15.95 -23.02 4.26
CA GLU A 516 -15.84 -22.73 5.71
C GLU A 516 -14.54 -23.31 6.29
N VAL A 517 -14.13 -24.53 5.89
CA VAL A 517 -12.83 -25.12 6.26
C VAL A 517 -11.68 -24.19 5.88
N THR A 518 -11.71 -23.63 4.67
CA THR A 518 -10.67 -22.72 4.16
C THR A 518 -10.64 -21.42 4.97
N ILE A 519 -11.81 -20.85 5.29
CA ILE A 519 -11.94 -19.61 6.09
C ILE A 519 -11.43 -19.83 7.52
N LEU A 520 -11.79 -20.95 8.15
CA LEU A 520 -11.32 -21.31 9.49
C LEU A 520 -9.81 -21.52 9.50
N MET A 521 -9.26 -22.26 8.52
CA MET A 521 -7.82 -22.49 8.37
C MET A 521 -7.05 -21.16 8.25
N GLU A 522 -7.54 -20.22 7.42
CA GLU A 522 -6.93 -18.89 7.27
C GLU A 522 -7.05 -18.04 8.54
N GLY A 523 -8.20 -18.09 9.24
CA GLY A 523 -8.41 -17.40 10.52
C GLY A 523 -7.47 -17.90 11.63
N MET A 524 -7.23 -19.22 11.68
CA MET A 524 -6.31 -19.89 12.61
C MET A 524 -4.83 -19.63 12.32
N LYS A 525 -4.48 -18.78 11.34
CA LYS A 525 -3.12 -18.22 11.24
C LYS A 525 -2.80 -17.30 12.41
N ASN A 526 -3.81 -16.67 13.02
CA ASN A 526 -3.65 -15.93 14.27
C ASN A 526 -3.58 -16.91 15.45
N GLY A 527 -2.52 -16.82 16.26
CA GLY A 527 -2.28 -17.73 17.39
C GLY A 527 -3.40 -17.73 18.43
N HIS A 528 -3.97 -16.57 18.78
CA HIS A 528 -5.05 -16.49 19.75
C HIS A 528 -6.38 -17.08 19.25
N VAL A 529 -6.64 -17.03 17.94
CA VAL A 529 -7.78 -17.71 17.32
C VAL A 529 -7.58 -19.23 17.35
N PHE A 530 -6.36 -19.70 17.06
CA PHE A 530 -6.00 -21.10 17.15
C PHE A 530 -6.14 -21.61 18.59
N ASP A 531 -5.61 -20.87 19.57
CA ASP A 531 -5.71 -21.19 20.99
C ASP A 531 -7.17 -21.26 21.44
N PHE A 532 -7.99 -20.23 21.13
CA PHE A 532 -9.44 -20.24 21.40
C PHE A 532 -10.15 -21.45 20.79
N THR A 533 -9.74 -21.83 19.57
CA THR A 533 -10.34 -22.95 18.86
C THR A 533 -10.08 -24.26 19.60
N LEU A 534 -8.86 -24.48 20.08
CA LEU A 534 -8.48 -25.67 20.83
C LEU A 534 -8.98 -25.67 22.28
N SER A 535 -8.95 -24.53 22.98
CA SER A 535 -9.29 -24.47 24.41
C SER A 535 -10.78 -24.32 24.70
N ILE A 536 -11.55 -23.71 23.80
CA ILE A 536 -12.97 -23.36 24.05
C ILE A 536 -13.90 -23.92 22.98
N MET A 537 -13.67 -23.59 21.70
CA MET A 537 -14.62 -23.93 20.65
C MET A 537 -14.74 -25.44 20.44
N LEU A 538 -13.60 -26.13 20.27
CA LEU A 538 -13.58 -27.57 19.98
C LEU A 538 -14.09 -28.42 21.16
N PRO A 539 -13.73 -28.15 22.44
CA PRO A 539 -14.36 -28.80 23.58
C PRO A 539 -15.88 -28.60 23.62
N ALA A 540 -16.39 -27.40 23.33
CA ALA A 540 -17.83 -27.15 23.27
C ALA A 540 -18.51 -27.96 22.13
N ILE A 541 -17.82 -28.12 21.00
CA ILE A 541 -18.30 -28.94 19.88
C ILE A 541 -18.29 -30.42 20.24
N ILE A 542 -17.22 -30.95 20.86
CA ILE A 542 -17.12 -32.36 21.29
C ILE A 542 -18.27 -32.71 22.22
N ARG A 543 -18.54 -31.86 23.22
CA ARG A 543 -19.66 -32.05 24.15
C ARG A 543 -21.02 -32.00 23.44
N THR A 544 -21.16 -31.14 22.45
CA THR A 544 -22.36 -31.05 21.62
C THR A 544 -22.55 -32.31 20.76
N ALA A 545 -21.48 -32.80 20.11
CA ALA A 545 -21.48 -34.00 19.29
C ALA A 545 -21.69 -35.28 20.11
N ALA A 546 -21.27 -35.28 21.39
CA ALA A 546 -21.60 -36.33 22.33
C ALA A 546 -23.10 -36.35 22.66
N GLN A 547 -23.80 -35.20 22.65
CA GLN A 547 -25.23 -35.09 22.99
C GLN A 547 -26.18 -35.21 21.79
N LYS A 548 -25.72 -34.80 20.61
CA LYS A 548 -26.52 -34.73 19.38
C LYS A 548 -25.70 -35.22 18.20
N ASN A 549 -26.29 -36.16 17.47
CA ASN A 549 -25.63 -36.80 16.33
C ASN A 549 -25.28 -35.79 15.23
N GLU A 550 -26.09 -34.75 15.04
CA GLU A 550 -25.83 -33.68 14.07
C GLU A 550 -24.59 -32.83 14.40
N GLY A 551 -24.13 -32.84 15.67
CA GLY A 551 -22.94 -32.12 16.10
C GLY A 551 -21.65 -32.61 15.42
N CYS A 552 -21.64 -33.82 14.87
CA CYS A 552 -20.50 -34.36 14.14
C CYS A 552 -20.11 -33.54 12.89
N TYR A 553 -21.05 -32.88 12.21
CA TYR A 553 -20.75 -32.05 11.02
C TYR A 553 -19.92 -30.82 11.39
N LEU A 554 -20.26 -30.24 12.54
CA LEU A 554 -19.51 -29.13 13.11
C LEU A 554 -18.12 -29.60 13.53
N LEU A 555 -18.05 -30.77 14.18
CA LEU A 555 -16.79 -31.36 14.61
C LEU A 555 -15.86 -31.67 13.43
N GLU A 556 -16.39 -32.29 12.37
CA GLU A 556 -15.67 -32.64 11.14
C GLU A 556 -15.10 -31.40 10.45
N THR A 557 -15.91 -30.36 10.27
CA THR A 557 -15.48 -29.09 9.64
C THR A 557 -14.31 -28.43 10.38
N TYR A 558 -14.34 -28.41 11.71
CA TYR A 558 -13.28 -27.81 12.51
C TYR A 558 -12.01 -28.66 12.50
N ILE A 559 -12.15 -29.99 12.55
CA ILE A 559 -11.00 -30.89 12.54
C ILE A 559 -10.31 -30.88 11.19
N ASP A 560 -11.04 -30.84 10.08
CA ASP A 560 -10.43 -30.71 8.75
C ASP A 560 -9.67 -29.38 8.60
N ALA A 561 -10.17 -28.30 9.19
CA ALA A 561 -9.48 -27.01 9.21
C ALA A 561 -8.19 -27.04 10.06
N ILE A 562 -8.22 -27.74 11.21
CA ILE A 562 -7.05 -27.92 12.09
C ILE A 562 -6.01 -28.83 11.42
N ASP A 563 -6.45 -29.93 10.81
CA ASP A 563 -5.62 -30.88 10.07
C ASP A 563 -4.87 -30.18 8.93
N ALA A 564 -5.60 -29.41 8.12
CA ALA A 564 -5.02 -28.57 7.08
C ALA A 564 -4.03 -27.54 7.66
N ARG A 565 -4.36 -26.90 8.79
CA ARG A 565 -3.50 -25.90 9.42
C ARG A 565 -2.19 -26.47 9.96
N LEU A 566 -2.23 -27.66 10.56
CA LEU A 566 -1.07 -28.34 11.13
C LEU A 566 -0.21 -28.99 10.04
N SER A 567 -0.83 -29.47 8.96
CA SER A 567 -0.14 -30.10 7.83
C SER A 567 0.69 -29.14 6.96
N ILE A 568 0.47 -27.82 7.06
CA ILE A 568 1.18 -26.80 6.24
C ILE A 568 2.67 -26.67 6.61
N SER A 569 3.05 -26.93 7.88
CA SER A 569 4.42 -26.75 8.36
C SER A 569 5.10 -28.09 8.55
N CYS A 570 6.26 -28.30 7.92
CA CYS A 570 7.12 -29.45 8.19
C CYS A 570 7.81 -29.39 9.56
N VAL A 571 7.73 -28.25 10.25
CA VAL A 571 8.25 -28.03 11.60
C VAL A 571 7.08 -27.99 12.59
N HIS A 572 7.17 -28.79 13.65
CA HIS A 572 6.17 -28.85 14.72
C HIS A 572 5.94 -27.45 15.32
N GLN A 573 4.68 -26.99 15.34
CA GLN A 573 4.33 -25.73 15.96
C GLN A 573 4.43 -25.88 17.48
N LYS A 574 5.31 -25.10 18.14
CA LYS A 574 5.48 -25.13 19.59
C LYS A 574 4.19 -24.66 20.27
N ILE A 575 3.43 -25.60 20.83
CA ILE A 575 2.25 -25.33 21.63
C ILE A 575 2.71 -24.87 23.03
N SER A 576 2.09 -23.81 23.57
CA SER A 576 2.42 -23.29 24.90
C SER A 576 2.04 -24.29 26.01
N GLY A 577 2.77 -24.27 27.14
CA GLY A 577 2.52 -25.19 28.25
C GLY A 577 1.13 -25.01 28.90
N ASP A 578 0.53 -23.82 28.80
CA ASP A 578 -0.83 -23.59 29.27
C ASP A 578 -1.88 -24.19 28.32
N LEU A 579 -1.69 -24.06 26.99
CA LEU A 579 -2.58 -24.72 26.02
C LEU A 579 -2.50 -26.25 26.13
N MET A 580 -1.36 -26.81 26.54
CA MET A 580 -1.25 -28.24 26.80
C MET A 580 -2.17 -28.74 27.93
N LYS A 581 -2.46 -27.91 28.94
CA LYS A 581 -3.45 -28.25 29.97
C LYS A 581 -4.86 -28.31 29.38
N ASP A 582 -5.18 -27.41 28.46
CA ASP A 582 -6.48 -27.37 27.77
C ASP A 582 -6.62 -28.57 26.81
N ILE A 583 -5.55 -28.93 26.11
CA ILE A 583 -5.52 -30.15 25.27
C ILE A 583 -5.70 -31.41 26.13
N LEU A 584 -5.08 -31.49 27.30
CA LEU A 584 -5.30 -32.59 28.24
C LEU A 584 -6.77 -32.67 28.68
N ALA A 585 -7.39 -31.52 28.98
CA ALA A 585 -8.81 -31.46 29.31
C ALA A 585 -9.69 -31.93 28.14
N MET A 586 -9.33 -31.58 26.91
CA MET A 586 -9.99 -32.05 25.69
C MET A 586 -9.88 -33.57 25.52
N TYR A 587 -8.70 -34.17 25.75
CA TYR A 587 -8.51 -35.63 25.70
C TYR A 587 -9.42 -36.34 26.73
N LYS A 588 -9.44 -35.84 27.97
CA LYS A 588 -10.35 -36.33 29.02
C LYS A 588 -11.82 -36.16 28.62
N MET A 589 -12.16 -35.12 27.86
CA MET A 589 -13.52 -34.87 27.36
C MET A 589 -13.93 -35.85 26.26
N VAL A 590 -13.00 -36.25 25.38
CA VAL A 590 -13.26 -37.29 24.36
C VAL A 590 -13.54 -38.64 25.03
N LEU A 591 -12.77 -39.02 26.06
CA LEU A 591 -13.04 -40.24 26.84
C LEU A 591 -14.44 -40.19 27.48
N ARG A 592 -14.80 -39.08 28.13
CA ARG A 592 -16.15 -38.91 28.70
C ARG A 592 -17.24 -38.93 27.65
N ALA A 593 -17.00 -38.38 26.46
CA ALA A 593 -17.95 -38.47 25.36
C ALA A 593 -18.19 -39.92 24.94
N ALA A 594 -17.16 -40.75 24.91
CA ALA A 594 -17.29 -42.19 24.65
C ALA A 594 -18.06 -42.91 25.78
N GLU A 595 -17.82 -42.56 27.05
CA GLU A 595 -18.56 -43.11 28.20
C GLU A 595 -20.05 -42.72 28.16
N ASP A 596 -20.32 -41.45 27.84
CA ASP A 596 -21.66 -40.93 27.63
C ASP A 596 -22.40 -41.66 26.50
N MET A 597 -21.69 -42.00 25.42
CA MET A 597 -22.26 -42.80 24.33
C MET A 597 -22.53 -44.25 24.78
N GLN A 598 -21.62 -44.85 25.56
CA GLN A 598 -21.81 -46.19 26.12
C GLN A 598 -23.03 -46.26 27.05
N THR A 599 -23.19 -45.30 27.96
CA THR A 599 -24.26 -45.29 28.97
C THR A 599 -25.64 -45.03 28.39
N ARG A 600 -25.74 -44.29 27.28
CA ARG A 600 -27.00 -44.02 26.58
C ARG A 600 -27.44 -45.14 25.64
N SER A 601 -26.51 -46.01 25.25
CA SER A 601 -26.76 -47.08 24.28
C SER A 601 -27.37 -48.31 24.95
N TRP A 602 -28.70 -48.34 25.06
CA TRP A 602 -29.45 -49.55 25.46
C TRP A 602 -29.70 -50.50 24.26
N GLY A 603 -29.09 -50.24 23.10
CA GLY A 603 -29.22 -50.98 21.83
C GLY A 603 -28.08 -50.67 20.85
N PRO A 604 -28.16 -51.11 19.58
CA PRO A 604 -27.10 -50.93 18.58
C PRO A 604 -26.83 -49.45 18.28
N LEU A 605 -25.55 -49.08 18.13
CA LEU A 605 -25.13 -47.69 17.89
C LEU A 605 -25.63 -47.18 16.54
N CYS A 606 -26.07 -45.92 16.50
CA CYS A 606 -26.43 -45.27 15.24
C CYS A 606 -25.16 -44.92 14.44
N THR A 607 -25.30 -44.80 13.12
CA THR A 607 -24.20 -44.33 12.24
C THR A 607 -23.66 -42.96 12.64
N GLY A 608 -24.51 -42.11 13.25
CA GLY A 608 -24.14 -40.80 13.80
C GLY A 608 -23.16 -40.89 14.97
N ASP A 609 -23.39 -41.80 15.92
CA ASP A 609 -22.53 -41.98 17.09
C ASP A 609 -21.14 -42.46 16.66
N ILE A 610 -21.09 -43.42 15.74
CA ILE A 610 -19.83 -43.92 15.16
C ILE A 610 -19.12 -42.80 14.39
N SER A 611 -19.86 -41.98 13.64
CA SER A 611 -19.25 -40.84 12.92
C SER A 611 -18.64 -39.83 13.89
N SER A 612 -19.32 -39.51 15.00
CA SER A 612 -18.75 -38.67 16.05
C SER A 612 -17.47 -39.28 16.63
N LEU A 613 -17.45 -40.59 16.92
CA LEU A 613 -16.26 -41.28 17.43
C LEU A 613 -15.10 -41.29 16.42
N VAL A 614 -15.37 -41.51 15.13
CA VAL A 614 -14.35 -41.45 14.06
C VAL A 614 -13.65 -40.11 14.10
N VAL A 615 -14.45 -39.04 14.12
CA VAL A 615 -13.94 -37.68 14.04
C VAL A 615 -13.22 -37.30 15.35
N MET A 616 -13.74 -37.69 16.52
CA MET A 616 -13.05 -37.50 17.80
C MET A 616 -11.69 -38.22 17.85
N MET A 617 -11.61 -39.47 17.38
CA MET A 617 -10.34 -40.19 17.31
C MET A 617 -9.37 -39.57 16.29
N LYS A 618 -9.89 -39.07 15.15
CA LYS A 618 -9.08 -38.32 14.17
C LYS A 618 -8.41 -37.10 14.81
N LEU A 619 -9.15 -36.34 15.63
CA LEU A 619 -8.59 -35.20 16.38
C LEU A 619 -7.45 -35.61 17.31
N LEU A 620 -7.64 -36.68 18.09
CA LEU A 620 -6.60 -37.18 18.99
C LEU A 620 -5.34 -37.56 18.20
N ASN A 621 -5.48 -38.28 17.09
CA ASN A 621 -4.38 -38.64 16.20
C ASN A 621 -3.66 -37.42 15.62
N ILE A 622 -4.39 -36.37 15.19
CA ILE A 622 -3.81 -35.13 14.66
C ILE A 622 -2.97 -34.40 15.71
N LEU A 623 -3.41 -34.40 16.98
CA LEU A 623 -2.71 -33.72 18.08
C LEU A 623 -1.59 -34.56 18.69
N SER A 624 -1.58 -35.88 18.48
CA SER A 624 -0.62 -36.82 19.05
C SER A 624 0.86 -36.44 18.83
N PRO A 625 1.32 -36.01 17.64
CA PRO A 625 2.70 -35.58 17.45
C PRO A 625 3.08 -34.40 18.37
N SER A 626 2.17 -33.45 18.55
CA SER A 626 2.39 -32.29 19.42
C SER A 626 2.46 -32.69 20.90
N VAL A 627 1.58 -33.60 21.34
CA VAL A 627 1.57 -34.14 22.71
C VAL A 627 2.86 -34.94 22.96
N THR A 628 3.26 -35.79 22.01
CA THR A 628 4.49 -36.59 22.11
C THR A 628 5.73 -35.70 22.21
N ALA A 629 5.82 -34.66 21.38
CA ALA A 629 6.89 -33.67 21.48
C ALA A 629 6.91 -32.96 22.84
N TYR A 630 5.75 -32.65 23.42
CA TYR A 630 5.66 -32.06 24.76
C TYR A 630 6.15 -33.01 25.85
N LEU A 631 5.73 -34.28 25.82
CA LEU A 631 6.16 -35.29 26.79
C LEU A 631 7.68 -35.51 26.77
N ILE A 632 8.30 -35.46 25.59
CA ILE A 632 9.77 -35.57 25.44
C ILE A 632 10.47 -34.34 26.03
N ASN A 633 9.93 -33.13 25.80
CA ASN A 633 10.58 -31.88 26.20
C ASN A 633 10.32 -31.51 27.67
N GLU A 634 9.18 -31.87 28.25
CA GLU A 634 8.80 -31.55 29.64
C GLU A 634 8.34 -32.78 30.45
N PRO A 635 9.14 -33.86 30.54
CA PRO A 635 8.72 -35.13 31.16
C PRO A 635 8.39 -35.02 32.66
N GLY A 636 8.95 -34.01 33.35
CA GLY A 636 8.76 -33.81 34.79
C GLY A 636 7.51 -33.03 35.18
N SER A 637 6.75 -32.48 34.22
CA SER A 637 5.60 -31.64 34.54
C SER A 637 4.42 -32.47 35.08
N PRO A 638 3.59 -31.93 36.00
CA PRO A 638 2.40 -32.65 36.46
C PRO A 638 1.42 -32.93 35.30
N THR A 639 1.35 -32.02 34.33
CA THR A 639 0.55 -32.19 33.10
C THR A 639 1.03 -33.37 32.26
N ALA A 640 2.36 -33.59 32.16
CA ALA A 640 2.92 -34.71 31.42
C ALA A 640 2.55 -36.07 32.04
N LYS A 641 2.58 -36.18 33.38
CA LYS A 641 2.13 -37.39 34.09
C LYS A 641 0.65 -37.69 33.84
N ASP A 642 -0.18 -36.66 33.89
CA ASP A 642 -1.61 -36.79 33.58
C ASP A 642 -1.86 -37.19 32.12
N PHE A 643 -1.08 -36.66 31.17
CA PHE A 643 -1.15 -37.09 29.78
C PHE A 643 -0.81 -38.57 29.63
N VAL A 644 0.27 -39.07 30.24
CA VAL A 644 0.63 -40.50 30.16
C VAL A 644 -0.52 -41.40 30.63
N ARG A 645 -1.20 -41.02 31.73
CA ARG A 645 -2.38 -41.74 32.21
C ARG A 645 -3.52 -41.73 31.19
N VAL A 646 -3.89 -40.55 30.69
CA VAL A 646 -5.00 -40.39 29.74
C VAL A 646 -4.71 -41.07 28.40
N LEU A 647 -3.46 -41.04 27.93
CA LEU A 647 -3.03 -41.77 26.73
C LEU A 647 -3.16 -43.30 26.94
N GLY A 648 -2.85 -43.78 28.14
CA GLY A 648 -3.10 -45.16 28.55
C GLY A 648 -4.59 -45.52 28.50
N ASP A 649 -5.45 -44.71 29.13
CA ASP A 649 -6.91 -44.92 29.13
C ASP A 649 -7.49 -44.95 27.70
N ILE A 650 -7.02 -44.10 26.80
CA ILE A 650 -7.43 -44.12 25.38
C ILE A 650 -6.88 -45.37 24.67
N GLY A 651 -5.65 -45.81 24.98
CA GLY A 651 -5.08 -47.04 24.44
C GLY A 651 -5.86 -48.29 24.88
N ASP A 652 -6.23 -48.36 26.15
CA ASP A 652 -7.04 -49.44 26.73
C ASP A 652 -8.42 -49.53 26.05
N PHE A 653 -8.99 -48.39 25.63
CA PHE A 653 -10.19 -48.34 24.81
C PHE A 653 -9.93 -48.73 23.34
N ALA A 654 -8.93 -48.13 22.70
CA ALA A 654 -8.68 -48.26 21.26
C ALA A 654 -8.22 -49.66 20.83
N GLY A 655 -7.48 -50.39 21.69
CA GLY A 655 -6.98 -51.73 21.40
C GLY A 655 -8.09 -52.78 21.21
N PRO A 656 -8.96 -53.00 22.21
CA PRO A 656 -10.12 -53.88 22.10
C PRO A 656 -11.09 -53.44 20.99
N ALA A 657 -11.30 -52.13 20.84
CA ALA A 657 -12.16 -51.58 19.79
C ALA A 657 -11.63 -51.89 18.38
N GLU A 658 -10.32 -51.75 18.12
CA GLU A 658 -9.72 -52.10 16.83
C GLU A 658 -9.91 -53.59 16.50
N THR A 659 -9.72 -54.46 17.49
CA THR A 659 -9.84 -55.92 17.32
C THR A 659 -11.26 -56.29 16.94
N TYR A 660 -12.24 -55.80 17.70
CA TYR A 660 -13.66 -56.00 17.42
C TYR A 660 -14.06 -55.45 16.03
N LEU A 661 -13.63 -54.25 15.69
CA LEU A 661 -13.91 -53.65 14.38
C LEU A 661 -13.22 -54.39 13.23
N SER A 662 -12.07 -55.02 13.46
CA SER A 662 -11.38 -55.82 12.44
C SER A 662 -12.19 -57.07 12.12
N ASP A 663 -12.64 -57.81 13.13
CA ASP A 663 -13.51 -58.98 12.97
C ASP A 663 -14.84 -58.61 12.26
N LEU A 664 -15.40 -57.45 12.62
CA LEU A 664 -16.66 -56.94 12.07
C LEU A 664 -16.54 -56.54 10.59
N VAL A 665 -15.43 -55.92 10.19
CA VAL A 665 -15.18 -55.49 8.81
C VAL A 665 -14.80 -56.67 7.92
N GLU A 666 -14.04 -57.64 8.44
CA GLU A 666 -13.59 -58.83 7.69
C GLU A 666 -14.73 -59.84 7.45
N SER A 667 -15.67 -59.95 8.38
CA SER A 667 -16.84 -60.83 8.26
C SER A 667 -17.91 -60.37 7.24
N ARG A 668 -17.69 -59.26 6.52
CA ARG A 668 -18.64 -58.64 5.56
C ARG A 668 -20.05 -58.51 6.15
N TRP A 669 -20.16 -57.68 7.20
CA TRP A 669 -21.38 -57.41 7.96
C TRP A 669 -22.69 -57.40 7.13
N PRO A 670 -23.61 -58.37 7.32
CA PRO A 670 -24.88 -58.45 6.58
C PRO A 670 -26.11 -57.92 7.35
N HIS A 671 -25.97 -57.38 8.57
CA HIS A 671 -27.11 -57.04 9.44
C HIS A 671 -27.51 -55.55 9.42
N ILE A 672 -28.81 -55.31 9.51
CA ILE A 672 -29.46 -53.98 9.56
C ILE A 672 -29.23 -53.31 10.93
N ASP A 673 -28.96 -54.11 11.96
CA ASP A 673 -28.67 -53.63 13.31
C ASP A 673 -27.18 -53.22 13.43
N GLY A 674 -26.93 -52.02 13.95
CA GLY A 674 -25.59 -51.45 14.13
C GLY A 674 -24.68 -52.24 15.08
N PRO A 675 -23.41 -51.84 15.27
CA PRO A 675 -22.48 -52.57 16.12
C PRO A 675 -22.91 -52.55 17.60
N ASP A 676 -22.62 -53.66 18.29
CA ASP A 676 -22.83 -53.78 19.73
C ASP A 676 -21.92 -52.82 20.50
N ALA A 677 -22.55 -51.89 21.24
CA ALA A 677 -21.88 -50.91 22.07
C ALA A 677 -21.02 -51.56 23.16
N SER A 678 -21.47 -52.68 23.75
CA SER A 678 -20.76 -53.35 24.84
C SER A 678 -19.43 -53.95 24.37
N CYS A 679 -19.39 -54.44 23.13
CA CYS A 679 -18.18 -54.94 22.50
C CYS A 679 -17.24 -53.79 22.08
N LEU A 680 -17.78 -52.70 21.52
CA LEU A 680 -16.98 -51.56 21.05
C LEU A 680 -16.29 -50.82 22.20
N PHE A 681 -16.97 -50.66 23.35
CA PHE A 681 -16.46 -49.91 24.51
C PHE A 681 -15.87 -50.81 25.60
N LYS A 682 -15.57 -52.08 25.32
CA LYS A 682 -15.12 -53.08 26.31
C LYS A 682 -13.89 -52.67 27.14
N GLY A 683 -13.00 -51.86 26.56
CA GLY A 683 -11.79 -51.38 27.21
C GLY A 683 -11.90 -50.01 27.89
N LEU A 684 -13.07 -49.37 27.84
CA LEU A 684 -13.31 -48.07 28.45
C LEU A 684 -13.56 -48.26 29.96
N GLY A 685 -12.63 -47.79 30.81
CA GLY A 685 -12.82 -47.75 32.26
C GLY A 685 -13.79 -46.63 32.65
N LEU A 686 -14.62 -46.84 33.67
CA LEU A 686 -15.48 -45.77 34.22
C LEU A 686 -14.59 -44.72 34.91
N LEU A 687 -14.47 -43.52 34.31
CA LEU A 687 -13.87 -42.37 34.98
C LEU A 687 -14.67 -42.04 36.26
N ASP A 688 -13.94 -41.64 37.31
CA ASP A 688 -14.52 -41.33 38.60
C ASP A 688 -15.60 -40.21 38.48
N PRO A 689 -16.88 -40.47 38.84
CA PRO A 689 -17.95 -39.49 38.71
C PRO A 689 -17.73 -38.22 39.56
N GLU A 690 -16.86 -38.27 40.57
CA GLU A 690 -16.50 -37.10 41.40
C GLU A 690 -15.39 -36.23 40.80
N ALA A 691 -14.67 -36.71 39.79
CA ALA A 691 -13.72 -35.89 39.05
C ALA A 691 -14.48 -34.89 38.17
N LYS A 692 -15.03 -33.82 38.73
CA LYS A 692 -15.52 -32.70 37.93
C LYS A 692 -14.35 -32.20 37.08
N LEU A 693 -14.47 -32.33 35.76
CA LEU A 693 -13.59 -31.61 34.86
C LEU A 693 -13.72 -30.14 35.28
N ARG A 694 -12.60 -29.43 35.39
CA ARG A 694 -12.61 -28.00 35.65
C ARG A 694 -13.19 -27.34 34.38
N ASN A 695 -14.52 -27.30 34.29
CA ASN A 695 -15.21 -26.83 33.10
C ASN A 695 -15.04 -25.33 33.02
N ASP A 696 -14.55 -24.86 31.88
CA ASP A 696 -14.67 -23.47 31.50
C ASP A 696 -16.16 -23.14 31.32
N GLU A 697 -16.64 -22.09 32.00
CA GLU A 697 -18.03 -21.63 31.95
C GLU A 697 -18.47 -21.32 30.51
N HIS A 698 -17.54 -20.89 29.64
CA HIS A 698 -17.81 -20.65 28.23
C HIS A 698 -18.09 -21.95 27.47
N VAL A 699 -17.36 -23.04 27.76
CA VAL A 699 -17.57 -24.34 27.10
C VAL A 699 -18.96 -24.88 27.38
N ASP A 700 -19.39 -24.83 28.64
CA ASP A 700 -20.72 -25.28 29.07
C ASP A 700 -21.84 -24.45 28.43
N ARG A 701 -21.67 -23.12 28.43
CA ARG A 701 -22.62 -22.18 27.83
C ARG A 701 -22.74 -22.36 26.31
N PHE A 702 -21.61 -22.45 25.61
CA PHE A 702 -21.58 -22.60 24.15
C PHE A 702 -22.11 -23.95 23.71
N SER A 703 -21.74 -25.04 24.39
CA SER A 703 -22.30 -26.36 24.10
C SER A 703 -23.82 -26.39 24.30
N SER A 704 -24.31 -25.84 25.41
CA SER A 704 -25.76 -25.76 25.69
C SER A 704 -26.51 -24.97 24.60
N HIS A 705 -25.92 -23.85 24.16
CA HIS A 705 -26.47 -23.05 23.06
C HIS A 705 -26.50 -23.80 21.73
N MET A 706 -25.42 -24.50 21.36
CA MET A 706 -25.37 -25.31 20.14
C MET A 706 -26.41 -26.43 20.18
N VAL A 707 -26.52 -27.17 21.29
CA VAL A 707 -27.53 -28.25 21.48
C VAL A 707 -28.94 -27.70 21.33
N GLN A 708 -29.24 -26.55 21.94
CA GLN A 708 -30.55 -25.91 21.82
C GLN A 708 -30.84 -25.48 20.38
N ASP A 709 -29.85 -24.92 19.67
CA ASP A 709 -30.00 -24.49 18.28
C ASP A 709 -30.22 -25.69 17.33
N ILE A 710 -29.49 -26.79 17.53
CA ILE A 710 -29.68 -28.04 16.78
C ILE A 710 -31.10 -28.56 16.94
N ASN A 711 -31.60 -28.66 18.18
CA ASN A 711 -32.95 -29.16 18.45
C ASN A 711 -34.05 -28.31 17.82
N ASN A 712 -33.87 -26.98 17.78
CA ASN A 712 -34.93 -26.07 17.38
C ASN A 712 -34.91 -25.77 15.87
N ASN A 713 -33.72 -25.68 15.28
CA ASN A 713 -33.52 -25.05 13.98
C ASN A 713 -33.01 -26.00 12.90
N TRP A 714 -32.42 -27.14 13.24
CA TRP A 714 -31.83 -28.04 12.23
C TRP A 714 -32.87 -29.03 11.69
N VAL A 715 -32.80 -29.33 10.40
CA VAL A 715 -33.68 -30.27 9.71
C VAL A 715 -32.83 -31.25 8.91
N SER A 716 -32.92 -32.51 9.28
CA SER A 716 -32.34 -33.65 8.56
C SER A 716 -33.41 -34.33 7.71
N ASN A 717 -33.23 -34.34 6.40
CA ASN A 717 -33.97 -35.20 5.47
C ASN A 717 -33.12 -36.43 5.13
N ALA A 718 -33.69 -37.44 4.47
CA ALA A 718 -32.97 -38.67 4.10
C ALA A 718 -31.71 -38.43 3.22
N THR A 719 -31.58 -37.26 2.59
CA THR A 719 -30.50 -36.93 1.65
C THR A 719 -29.70 -35.67 1.98
N THR A 720 -30.25 -34.73 2.75
CA THR A 720 -29.57 -33.45 3.09
C THR A 720 -29.85 -33.00 4.52
N ILE A 721 -28.89 -32.27 5.11
CA ILE A 721 -29.05 -31.53 6.36
C ILE A 721 -29.03 -30.03 6.09
N THR A 722 -29.98 -29.30 6.70
CA THR A 722 -30.15 -27.85 6.53
C THR A 722 -30.54 -27.19 7.86
N VAL A 723 -30.43 -25.86 7.92
CA VAL A 723 -30.91 -25.04 9.04
C VAL A 723 -32.14 -24.25 8.57
N LYS A 724 -33.23 -24.26 9.34
CA LYS A 724 -34.43 -23.44 9.09
C LYS A 724 -34.05 -21.96 9.07
N ALA A 725 -34.34 -21.27 7.96
CA ALA A 725 -34.19 -19.82 7.91
C ALA A 725 -35.20 -19.15 8.85
N PRO A 726 -34.84 -18.05 9.54
CA PRO A 726 -35.81 -17.27 10.28
C PRO A 726 -36.88 -16.73 9.32
N ALA A 727 -38.16 -16.86 9.68
CA ALA A 727 -39.27 -16.30 8.93
C ALA A 727 -39.14 -14.77 8.88
N ARG A 728 -38.54 -14.22 7.82
CA ARG A 728 -38.54 -12.77 7.59
C ARG A 728 -39.91 -12.36 7.04
N SER A 729 -40.61 -11.51 7.79
CA SER A 729 -41.69 -10.70 7.26
C SER A 729 -41.14 -9.68 6.25
N GLN A 730 -41.81 -9.57 5.10
CA GLN A 730 -41.62 -8.59 4.01
C GLN A 730 -40.51 -8.84 2.97
N ARG A 731 -40.82 -9.66 1.95
CA ARG A 731 -40.98 -9.35 0.51
C ARG A 731 -40.65 -10.59 -0.35
N PRO A 732 -41.45 -10.91 -1.38
CA PRO A 732 -41.24 -12.09 -2.20
C PRO A 732 -40.19 -11.79 -3.29
N SER A 733 -38.96 -12.26 -3.09
CA SER A 733 -38.06 -12.55 -4.21
C SER A 733 -37.86 -14.05 -4.27
N ALA A 734 -38.54 -14.69 -5.21
CA ALA A 734 -38.34 -16.09 -5.53
C ALA A 734 -36.91 -16.29 -6.07
N THR A 735 -36.06 -16.97 -5.31
CA THR A 735 -35.05 -17.92 -5.80
C THR A 735 -34.31 -18.56 -4.60
N GLN A 736 -34.34 -19.89 -4.57
CA GLN A 736 -33.51 -20.81 -3.77
C GLN A 736 -33.80 -20.90 -2.26
N SER A 737 -34.64 -21.89 -1.89
CA SER A 737 -34.40 -22.67 -0.68
C SER A 737 -32.97 -23.23 -0.73
N GLY A 738 -32.17 -23.05 0.34
CA GLY A 738 -30.79 -23.54 0.39
C GLY A 738 -30.69 -25.02 0.02
N GLN A 739 -29.71 -25.38 -0.81
CA GLN A 739 -29.55 -26.74 -1.33
C GLN A 739 -29.28 -27.78 -0.22
N GLY A 740 -28.80 -27.32 0.94
CA GLY A 740 -28.41 -28.17 2.06
C GLY A 740 -27.12 -28.92 1.80
N THR A 741 -26.47 -29.32 2.89
CA THR A 741 -25.28 -30.16 2.77
C THR A 741 -25.75 -31.59 2.54
N PRO A 742 -25.29 -32.27 1.47
CA PRO A 742 -25.61 -33.67 1.27
C PRO A 742 -25.11 -34.47 2.47
N LEU A 743 -25.98 -35.35 2.97
CA LEU A 743 -25.53 -36.44 3.84
C LEU A 743 -24.60 -37.28 2.98
N HIS A 744 -23.28 -37.07 3.07
CA HIS A 744 -22.31 -38.02 2.53
C HIS A 744 -22.74 -39.42 2.99
N ASP A 745 -22.66 -40.39 2.08
CA ASP A 745 -23.09 -41.78 2.25
C ASP A 745 -22.43 -42.41 3.50
N ARG A 746 -23.04 -42.16 4.67
CA ARG A 746 -22.63 -42.53 6.03
C ARG A 746 -23.21 -43.88 6.43
N GLY A 747 -23.35 -44.78 5.47
CA GLY A 747 -23.66 -46.18 5.77
C GLY A 747 -22.56 -46.79 6.63
N PHE A 748 -22.92 -47.76 7.48
CA PHE A 748 -21.98 -48.51 8.30
C PHE A 748 -20.77 -49.03 7.50
N ASN A 749 -20.97 -49.36 6.22
CA ASN A 749 -19.94 -49.81 5.27
C ASN A 749 -18.76 -48.83 5.07
N LYS A 750 -18.91 -47.53 5.35
CA LYS A 750 -17.82 -46.54 5.25
C LYS A 750 -17.33 -46.07 6.62
N VAL A 751 -18.24 -45.90 7.58
CA VAL A 751 -17.91 -45.35 8.90
C VAL A 751 -17.17 -46.38 9.77
N LEU A 752 -17.50 -47.68 9.69
CA LEU A 752 -16.81 -48.72 10.46
C LEU A 752 -15.35 -48.92 10.03
N PRO A 753 -15.01 -49.03 8.73
CA PRO A 753 -13.61 -49.06 8.29
C PRO A 753 -12.84 -47.80 8.68
N ALA A 754 -13.49 -46.62 8.61
CA ALA A 754 -12.86 -45.37 9.01
C ALA A 754 -12.54 -45.35 10.52
N LEU A 755 -13.46 -45.82 11.38
CA LEU A 755 -13.22 -45.91 12.82
C LEU A 755 -12.07 -46.88 13.12
N ARG A 756 -12.07 -48.05 12.45
CA ARG A 756 -10.99 -49.02 12.56
C ARG A 756 -9.63 -48.40 12.23
N GLU A 757 -9.56 -47.63 11.14
CA GLU A 757 -8.30 -47.00 10.73
C GLU A 757 -7.84 -45.93 11.73
N GLN A 758 -8.75 -45.15 12.31
CA GLN A 758 -8.39 -44.19 13.36
C GLN A 758 -7.90 -44.87 14.65
N MET A 759 -8.54 -45.96 15.09
CA MET A 759 -8.08 -46.75 16.25
C MET A 759 -6.71 -47.38 15.98
N ARG A 760 -6.52 -47.94 14.80
CA ARG A 760 -5.23 -48.51 14.37
C ARG A 760 -4.13 -47.47 14.32
N THR A 761 -4.41 -46.29 13.80
CA THR A 761 -3.45 -45.17 13.74
C THR A 761 -3.01 -44.79 15.15
N TRP A 762 -3.96 -44.70 16.08
CA TRP A 762 -3.68 -44.46 17.49
C TRP A 762 -2.78 -45.55 18.10
N ASN A 763 -3.17 -46.81 17.96
CA ASN A 763 -2.44 -47.95 18.51
C ASN A 763 -1.02 -48.06 17.95
N ARG A 764 -0.81 -47.74 16.67
CA ARG A 764 0.54 -47.69 16.07
C ARG A 764 1.39 -46.56 16.63
N ALA A 765 0.82 -45.38 16.83
CA ALA A 765 1.53 -44.22 17.34
C ALA A 765 1.92 -44.37 18.82
N HIS A 766 1.05 -44.99 19.63
CA HIS A 766 1.22 -45.05 21.09
C HIS A 766 1.56 -46.44 21.65
N GLY A 767 1.49 -47.51 20.86
CA GLY A 767 1.76 -48.89 21.30
C GLY A 767 3.23 -49.17 21.68
N ILE A 768 4.17 -48.31 21.27
CA ILE A 768 5.58 -48.38 21.70
C ILE A 768 5.76 -47.71 23.09
N ILE A 769 4.98 -46.67 23.39
CA ILE A 769 5.12 -45.85 24.61
C ILE A 769 4.56 -46.59 25.84
N THR A 770 3.50 -47.37 25.68
CA THR A 770 2.87 -48.14 26.77
C THR A 770 3.69 -49.37 27.18
N ASN A 771 4.36 -50.05 26.25
CA ASN A 771 5.23 -51.19 26.56
C ASN A 771 6.56 -50.78 27.23
N THR A 772 7.05 -49.57 27.01
CA THR A 772 8.26 -49.06 27.70
C THR A 772 7.99 -48.64 29.15
N ALA A 773 6.73 -48.41 29.55
CA ALA A 773 6.39 -48.08 30.94
C ALA A 773 6.21 -49.33 31.83
N SER A 774 5.94 -50.50 31.25
CA SER A 774 5.85 -51.77 31.98
C SER A 774 7.21 -52.43 32.27
N ASP A 775 8.26 -52.07 31.53
CA ASP A 775 9.62 -52.63 31.67
C ASP A 775 10.59 -51.71 32.43
N GLY A 776 10.09 -50.92 33.39
CA GLY A 776 10.89 -50.05 34.27
C GLY A 776 11.83 -50.77 35.26
N ALA A 777 12.20 -52.02 34.98
CA ALA A 777 13.17 -52.78 35.76
C ALA A 777 14.01 -53.64 34.82
N LEU A 778 14.84 -53.03 33.96
CA LEU A 778 16.06 -53.59 33.34
C LEU A 778 16.51 -52.69 32.18
N MET A 779 17.11 -51.52 32.43
CA MET A 779 18.09 -50.87 31.55
C MET A 779 18.73 -49.70 32.31
N ASP A 780 19.44 -50.02 33.39
CA ASP A 780 20.66 -49.27 33.70
C ASP A 780 21.79 -49.95 32.93
N GLU A 781 22.69 -49.13 32.39
CA GLU A 781 23.89 -49.47 31.60
C GLU A 781 23.75 -49.53 30.07
N ASN A 782 24.52 -48.62 29.47
CA ASN A 782 24.92 -48.50 28.06
C ASN A 782 23.93 -47.78 27.16
N PHE A 783 24.12 -46.48 26.95
CA PHE A 783 24.98 -45.97 25.86
C PHE A 783 25.17 -44.45 25.97
N PHE A 784 26.38 -44.03 25.59
CA PHE A 784 26.85 -42.65 25.41
C PHE A 784 26.06 -41.87 24.36
#